data_AF-A0A520BUH8-F1
#
_entry.id   AF-A0A520BUH8-F1
#
_cell.length_a   1.000
_cell.length_b   1.000
_cell.length_c   1.000
_cell.angle_alpha   90.00
_cell.angle_beta   90.00
_cell.angle_gamma   90.00
#
_symmetry.space_group_name_H-M   'P 1'
#
loop_
_entity.id
_entity.type
_entity.pdbx_description
1 polymer ?
#
loop_
_entity_poly.entity_id
_entity_poly.type
_entity_poly.pdbx_seq_one_letter_code
_entity_poly.pdbx_strand_id
1 'polypeptide(L)'
;MSIHVALKHVTRYKYDRPVSLGPQVVRLRPAPHCRTPVLAYSLSIEPKTHFLNWQQDPFANYLARLVFPEKTTEFTVTVDLVAEMAVYNPFDFFLEAHAQKFPFEYDEAQKVELAPYLQVDPPTPLLAAFVAEVPRTPRPTNDFLVEINRKVQAGVSYLIRLEPGVQTPEETLEKASGSCRDSGWLLVQLLRHLGLAARFVSGYLIQLTPDEKALDGPSGTEVDFTDLHAWCEVYLPGAGWIGLDPTSGLLAGEGHIPLAATPTPSSAAPISGGVDKSEVEFEHEMGVTRIYESPRVTKPYSDEQWAEVLQLGEQVDRELMAGDVRLTMGGEPTFVAVQDRDAAEWNTDALGPTKRLYAQQLTHRLRDEYGQGGFLHFGQGKWYPGEQLPRWALSIYWRADGQPCWRNPDWFADERATHAYTSDDAKTFMAALTRRLGVTDSHVQPGYEDTFYYLWRERRLPVNVDPFDSRLDDEMERARLRRIYEQGLDHAVGYALPLSRSEEAPPLGGNRWQTGPWYFRGERLYLFPGDSPMGWRLPLDSLPWVSKGDFPHLIEQDPFAPRGMLPAAAALRAQTMGMTTTPKAASSLHAGPATAGAASAAAGTAGGTAAAPGSDVAAGAPARFESARNLTRTALCVEARDPRRANGPKAERQGEASSVLYVFMPPLEKLEHYLELLAAVETACEDTGFKIVLEGYPPPRDPRLKLLQVTPDPGVIEVNIHPAQNWGELVANTEFLYEAARLTRLSSEKFMMDGRHSGTGGGNHFVLGGA
;
A
#
# COMPACT_ATOMS: atom_id res chain seq x y z
N MET A 1 2.96 -16.82 -20.86
CA MET A 1 3.47 -17.97 -20.08
C MET A 1 2.27 -18.83 -19.77
N SER A 2 2.27 -20.10 -20.14
CA SER A 2 1.08 -20.94 -20.08
C SER A 2 1.35 -22.27 -19.38
N ILE A 3 0.37 -22.71 -18.61
CA ILE A 3 0.36 -24.03 -17.96
C ILE A 3 -0.40 -24.96 -18.90
N HIS A 4 0.14 -26.15 -19.19
CA HIS A 4 -0.64 -27.18 -19.85
C HIS A 4 -1.19 -28.14 -18.81
N VAL A 5 -2.49 -28.40 -18.92
CA VAL A 5 -3.20 -29.31 -18.03
C VAL A 5 -3.79 -30.47 -18.82
N ALA A 6 -3.71 -31.67 -18.27
CA ALA A 6 -4.43 -32.84 -18.74
C ALA A 6 -5.67 -33.03 -17.84
N LEU A 7 -6.85 -32.95 -18.44
CA LEU A 7 -8.14 -33.27 -17.82
C LEU A 7 -8.56 -34.67 -18.24
N LYS A 8 -9.04 -35.46 -17.29
CA LYS A 8 -9.68 -36.76 -17.50
C LYS A 8 -11.08 -36.72 -16.94
N HIS A 9 -12.06 -37.14 -17.74
CA HIS A 9 -13.46 -37.29 -17.37
C HIS A 9 -13.88 -38.73 -17.64
N VAL A 10 -14.48 -39.40 -16.66
CA VAL A 10 -15.16 -40.68 -16.84
C VAL A 10 -16.59 -40.59 -16.30
N THR A 11 -17.56 -41.03 -17.10
CA THR A 11 -18.93 -41.27 -16.65
C THR A 11 -19.28 -42.72 -16.93
N ARG A 12 -19.71 -43.47 -15.90
CA ARG A 12 -20.12 -44.87 -16.00
C ARG A 12 -21.56 -45.03 -15.56
N TYR A 13 -22.32 -45.76 -16.37
CA TYR A 13 -23.66 -46.23 -16.04
C TYR A 13 -23.63 -47.74 -16.01
N LYS A 14 -23.91 -48.33 -14.86
CA LYS A 14 -23.99 -49.78 -14.70
C LYS A 14 -25.43 -50.18 -14.39
N TYR A 15 -25.95 -51.06 -15.22
CA TYR A 15 -27.34 -51.50 -15.17
C TYR A 15 -27.45 -52.83 -14.44
N ASP A 16 -28.53 -53.01 -13.68
CA ASP A 16 -28.84 -54.25 -12.97
C ASP A 16 -29.09 -55.46 -13.90
N ARG A 17 -29.31 -55.20 -15.18
CA ARG A 17 -29.60 -56.19 -16.23
C ARG A 17 -29.16 -55.69 -17.62
N PRO A 18 -29.03 -56.56 -18.63
CA PRO A 18 -28.80 -56.12 -20.00
C PRO A 18 -29.96 -55.26 -20.52
N VAL A 19 -29.66 -54.00 -20.87
CA VAL A 19 -30.62 -53.01 -21.40
C VAL A 19 -30.33 -52.67 -22.85
N SER A 20 -31.38 -52.29 -23.57
CA SER A 20 -31.24 -51.67 -24.90
C SER A 20 -30.98 -50.18 -24.71
N LEU A 21 -29.89 -49.68 -25.29
CA LEU A 21 -29.61 -48.25 -25.36
C LEU A 21 -30.20 -47.71 -26.66
N GLY A 22 -31.16 -46.79 -26.53
CA GLY A 22 -31.59 -45.95 -27.66
C GLY A 22 -30.45 -45.03 -28.11
N PRO A 23 -30.68 -44.20 -29.15
CA PRO A 23 -29.67 -43.23 -29.58
C PRO A 23 -29.19 -42.36 -28.41
N GLN A 24 -27.89 -42.36 -28.14
CA GLN A 24 -27.26 -41.50 -27.15
C GLN A 24 -26.61 -40.29 -27.83
N VAL A 25 -26.51 -39.19 -27.12
CA VAL A 25 -25.88 -37.94 -27.53
C VAL A 25 -24.90 -37.53 -26.44
N VAL A 26 -23.63 -37.35 -26.82
CA VAL A 26 -22.56 -36.91 -25.91
C VAL A 26 -22.04 -35.54 -26.38
N ARG A 27 -22.06 -34.55 -25.49
CA ARG A 27 -21.63 -33.16 -25.72
C ARG A 27 -20.42 -32.81 -24.86
N LEU A 28 -19.45 -33.71 -24.77
CA LEU A 28 -18.24 -33.55 -23.94
C LEU A 28 -17.01 -33.10 -24.75
N ARG A 29 -17.21 -32.52 -25.92
CA ARG A 29 -16.14 -31.94 -26.74
C ARG A 29 -16.18 -30.40 -26.61
N PRO A 30 -15.05 -29.74 -26.32
CA PRO A 30 -14.99 -28.27 -26.28
C PRO A 30 -15.58 -27.61 -27.52
N ALA A 31 -16.39 -26.58 -27.28
CA ALA A 31 -17.10 -25.85 -28.30
C ALA A 31 -16.13 -25.07 -29.20
N PRO A 32 -16.49 -24.81 -30.48
CA PRO A 32 -15.62 -24.08 -31.40
C PRO A 32 -15.22 -22.68 -30.94
N HIS A 33 -16.02 -22.06 -30.06
CA HIS A 33 -15.79 -20.71 -29.53
C HIS A 33 -15.01 -20.70 -28.20
N CYS A 34 -14.49 -21.85 -27.76
CA CYS A 34 -13.62 -21.93 -26.59
C CYS A 34 -12.39 -21.04 -26.78
N ARG A 35 -12.18 -20.10 -25.85
CA ARG A 35 -11.02 -19.19 -25.87
C ARG A 35 -9.74 -19.90 -25.41
N THR A 36 -9.88 -20.86 -24.50
CA THR A 36 -8.77 -21.69 -24.00
C THR A 36 -8.33 -22.66 -25.10
N PRO A 37 -7.06 -22.61 -25.56
CA PRO A 37 -6.58 -23.51 -26.60
C PRO A 37 -6.63 -24.98 -26.16
N VAL A 38 -7.31 -25.81 -26.95
CA VAL A 38 -7.37 -27.25 -26.75
C VAL A 38 -6.32 -27.92 -27.62
N LEU A 39 -5.26 -28.42 -26.99
CA LEU A 39 -4.10 -29.00 -27.66
C LEU A 39 -4.34 -30.45 -28.10
N ALA A 40 -5.11 -31.21 -27.32
CA ALA A 40 -5.48 -32.59 -27.65
C ALA A 40 -6.84 -32.96 -27.04
N TYR A 41 -7.58 -33.83 -27.72
CA TYR A 41 -8.87 -34.35 -27.27
C TYR A 41 -9.04 -35.80 -27.74
N SER A 42 -9.51 -36.67 -26.84
CA SER A 42 -9.95 -38.02 -27.17
C SER A 42 -11.29 -38.36 -26.51
N LEU A 43 -12.10 -39.13 -27.22
CA LEU A 43 -13.36 -39.70 -26.74
C LEU A 43 -13.30 -41.22 -26.88
N SER A 44 -13.42 -41.93 -25.76
CA SER A 44 -13.50 -43.39 -25.72
C SER A 44 -14.86 -43.81 -25.18
N ILE A 45 -15.51 -44.76 -25.87
CA ILE A 45 -16.86 -45.24 -25.54
C ILE A 45 -16.82 -46.75 -25.33
N GLU A 46 -17.44 -47.20 -24.24
CA GLU A 46 -17.76 -48.62 -24.01
C GLU A 46 -19.28 -48.79 -23.88
N PRO A 47 -19.89 -49.83 -24.50
CA PRO A 47 -19.26 -50.95 -25.20
C PRO A 47 -18.56 -50.57 -26.52
N LYS A 48 -17.49 -51.31 -26.88
CA LYS A 48 -16.67 -51.03 -28.07
C LYS A 48 -17.43 -51.19 -29.38
N THR A 49 -18.43 -52.09 -29.42
CA THR A 49 -19.29 -52.29 -30.60
C THR A 49 -20.41 -51.26 -30.60
N HIS A 50 -20.19 -50.14 -31.26
CA HIS A 50 -21.19 -49.09 -31.44
C HIS A 50 -20.97 -48.35 -32.77
N PHE A 51 -22.01 -47.66 -33.23
CA PHE A 51 -21.89 -46.68 -34.30
C PHE A 51 -21.74 -45.29 -33.70
N LEU A 52 -20.75 -44.53 -34.16
CA LEU A 52 -20.48 -43.15 -33.74
C LEU A 52 -20.57 -42.22 -34.95
N ASN A 53 -21.38 -41.16 -34.82
CA ASN A 53 -21.45 -40.09 -35.81
C ASN A 53 -21.30 -38.71 -35.15
N TRP A 54 -20.30 -37.95 -35.57
CA TRP A 54 -20.11 -36.57 -35.12
C TRP A 54 -21.03 -35.61 -35.89
N GLN A 55 -21.68 -34.72 -35.16
CA GLN A 55 -22.60 -33.73 -35.72
C GLN A 55 -22.42 -32.38 -35.01
N GLN A 56 -23.06 -31.36 -35.58
CA GLN A 56 -23.31 -30.10 -34.91
C GLN A 56 -24.82 -29.91 -34.73
N ASP A 57 -25.23 -29.40 -33.56
CA ASP A 57 -26.61 -28.96 -33.35
C ASP A 57 -26.88 -27.60 -34.03
N PRO A 58 -28.13 -27.10 -34.05
CA PRO A 58 -28.44 -25.79 -34.63
C PRO A 58 -27.69 -24.59 -34.00
N PHE A 59 -27.03 -24.79 -32.86
CA PHE A 59 -26.25 -23.79 -32.14
C PHE A 59 -24.73 -23.99 -32.34
N ALA A 60 -24.34 -24.85 -33.29
CA ALA A 60 -22.98 -25.21 -33.63
C ALA A 60 -22.18 -25.94 -32.54
N ASN A 61 -22.84 -26.48 -31.51
CA ASN A 61 -22.18 -27.32 -30.51
C ASN A 61 -21.83 -28.68 -31.10
N TYR A 62 -20.65 -29.21 -30.77
CA TYR A 62 -20.29 -30.57 -31.18
C TYR A 62 -21.06 -31.61 -30.37
N LEU A 63 -21.62 -32.60 -31.06
CA LEU A 63 -22.23 -33.76 -30.42
C LEU A 63 -21.82 -35.07 -31.10
N ALA A 64 -21.49 -36.07 -30.31
CA ALA A 64 -21.31 -37.44 -30.77
C ALA A 64 -22.64 -38.19 -30.59
N ARG A 65 -23.22 -38.63 -31.70
CA ARG A 65 -24.43 -39.45 -31.70
C ARG A 65 -24.04 -40.92 -31.77
N LEU A 66 -24.42 -41.69 -30.75
CA LEU A 66 -24.07 -43.09 -30.58
C LEU A 66 -25.30 -43.97 -30.75
N VAL A 67 -25.13 -45.10 -31.44
CA VAL A 67 -26.16 -46.15 -31.56
C VAL A 67 -25.52 -47.49 -31.25
N PHE A 68 -26.16 -48.24 -30.34
CA PHE A 68 -25.66 -49.54 -29.88
C PHE A 68 -26.52 -50.66 -30.48
N PRO A 69 -25.92 -51.61 -31.22
CA PRO A 69 -26.67 -52.71 -31.82
C PRO A 69 -27.01 -53.81 -30.81
N GLU A 70 -26.24 -53.93 -29.72
CA GLU A 70 -26.34 -54.99 -28.72
C GLU A 70 -26.81 -54.44 -27.37
N LYS A 71 -27.44 -55.30 -26.57
CA LYS A 71 -27.77 -54.98 -25.18
C LYS A 71 -26.50 -54.96 -24.34
N THR A 72 -26.45 -54.06 -23.36
CA THR A 72 -25.29 -53.92 -22.47
C THR A 72 -25.71 -53.83 -21.01
N THR A 73 -24.81 -54.21 -20.11
CA THR A 73 -24.92 -53.98 -18.66
C THR A 73 -24.11 -52.76 -18.22
N GLU A 74 -23.29 -52.18 -19.09
CA GLU A 74 -22.45 -51.00 -18.78
C GLU A 74 -22.39 -50.05 -19.99
N PHE A 75 -22.44 -48.75 -19.72
CA PHE A 75 -22.16 -47.68 -20.67
C PHE A 75 -21.15 -46.71 -20.05
N THR A 76 -19.96 -46.62 -20.63
CA THR A 76 -18.88 -45.78 -20.12
C THR A 76 -18.42 -44.79 -21.18
N VAL A 77 -18.33 -43.52 -20.79
CA VAL A 77 -17.81 -42.42 -21.60
C VAL A 77 -16.55 -41.90 -20.93
N THR A 78 -15.44 -41.91 -21.66
CA THR A 78 -14.16 -41.37 -21.19
C THR A 78 -13.70 -40.27 -22.14
N VAL A 79 -13.35 -39.12 -21.58
CA VAL A 79 -12.74 -37.98 -22.28
C VAL A 79 -11.40 -37.67 -21.66
N ASP A 80 -10.38 -37.56 -22.51
CA ASP A 80 -9.09 -36.97 -22.13
C ASP A 80 -8.88 -35.70 -22.96
N LEU A 81 -8.45 -34.64 -22.29
CA LEU A 81 -8.32 -33.30 -22.85
C LEU A 81 -7.00 -32.70 -22.38
N VAL A 82 -6.22 -32.12 -23.30
CA VAL A 82 -5.08 -31.27 -22.94
C VAL A 82 -5.43 -29.83 -23.29
N ALA A 83 -5.40 -28.95 -22.30
CA ALA A 83 -5.71 -27.53 -22.45
C ALA A 83 -4.51 -26.65 -22.06
N GLU A 84 -4.34 -25.55 -22.78
CA GLU A 84 -3.39 -24.50 -22.45
C GLU A 84 -4.07 -23.43 -21.59
N MET A 85 -3.75 -23.39 -20.30
CA MET A 85 -4.27 -22.41 -19.33
C MET A 85 -3.53 -21.08 -19.46
N ALA A 86 -3.76 -20.39 -20.58
CA ALA A 86 -3.28 -19.03 -20.80
C ALA A 86 -4.30 -18.03 -20.22
N VAL A 87 -3.89 -17.27 -19.21
CA VAL A 87 -4.71 -16.21 -18.62
C VAL A 87 -4.98 -15.13 -19.67
N TYR A 88 -6.25 -14.76 -19.83
CA TYR A 88 -6.66 -13.59 -20.60
C TYR A 88 -7.54 -12.69 -19.73
N ASN A 89 -7.53 -11.39 -20.01
CA ASN A 89 -8.37 -10.44 -19.29
C ASN A 89 -9.84 -10.64 -19.73
N PRO A 90 -10.76 -11.04 -18.84
CA PRO A 90 -12.16 -11.26 -19.20
C PRO A 90 -12.89 -9.97 -19.59
N PHE A 91 -12.31 -8.80 -19.32
CA PHE A 91 -12.81 -7.47 -19.70
C PHE A 91 -12.15 -6.90 -20.98
N ASP A 92 -11.24 -7.65 -21.63
CA ASP A 92 -10.55 -7.19 -22.84
C ASP A 92 -11.45 -7.34 -24.08
N PHE A 93 -12.41 -6.43 -24.19
CA PHE A 93 -13.32 -6.29 -25.31
C PHE A 93 -13.82 -4.86 -25.43
N PHE A 94 -14.31 -4.49 -26.62
CA PHE A 94 -14.92 -3.20 -26.86
C PHE A 94 -16.43 -3.35 -27.06
N LEU A 95 -17.19 -2.38 -26.58
CA LEU A 95 -18.62 -2.29 -26.80
C LEU A 95 -18.92 -1.25 -27.88
N GLU A 96 -19.93 -1.52 -28.70
CA GLU A 96 -20.51 -0.51 -29.58
C GLU A 96 -20.99 0.69 -28.76
N ALA A 97 -20.91 1.89 -29.34
CA ALA A 97 -21.18 3.14 -28.61
C ALA A 97 -22.56 3.16 -27.92
N HIS A 98 -23.59 2.55 -28.55
CA HIS A 98 -24.93 2.46 -28.00
C HIS A 98 -25.08 1.46 -26.84
N ALA A 99 -24.14 0.51 -26.71
CA ALA A 99 -24.15 -0.55 -25.70
C ALA A 99 -23.17 -0.30 -24.54
N GLN A 100 -22.42 0.82 -24.55
CA GLN A 100 -21.49 1.18 -23.47
C GLN A 100 -22.21 1.45 -22.14
N LYS A 101 -23.49 1.83 -22.18
CA LYS A 101 -24.31 2.06 -20.99
C LYS A 101 -25.56 1.18 -21.03
N PHE A 102 -25.84 0.51 -19.91
CA PHE A 102 -27.10 -0.21 -19.70
C PHE A 102 -28.14 0.77 -19.11
N PRO A 103 -29.42 0.72 -19.54
CA PRO A 103 -29.98 -0.18 -20.55
C PRO A 103 -29.70 0.27 -21.99
N PHE A 104 -29.56 -0.71 -22.90
CA PHE A 104 -29.46 -0.51 -24.35
C PHE A 104 -30.43 -1.45 -25.08
N GLU A 105 -30.69 -1.18 -26.36
CA GLU A 105 -31.49 -2.05 -27.22
C GLU A 105 -30.62 -2.61 -28.37
N TYR A 106 -30.89 -3.85 -28.75
CA TYR A 106 -30.34 -4.44 -29.98
C TYR A 106 -30.97 -3.80 -31.21
N ASP A 107 -30.25 -3.78 -32.33
CA ASP A 107 -30.85 -3.40 -33.61
C ASP A 107 -31.85 -4.45 -34.11
N GLU A 108 -32.68 -4.10 -35.10
CA GLU A 108 -33.75 -4.99 -35.58
C GLU A 108 -33.22 -6.29 -36.21
N ALA A 109 -32.04 -6.27 -36.84
CA ALA A 109 -31.44 -7.49 -37.40
C ALA A 109 -30.96 -8.42 -36.27
N GLN A 110 -30.26 -7.87 -35.29
CA GLN A 110 -29.82 -8.59 -34.09
C GLN A 110 -31.00 -9.16 -33.30
N LYS A 111 -32.12 -8.44 -33.18
CA LYS A 111 -33.32 -9.00 -32.51
C LYS A 111 -33.83 -10.26 -33.19
N VAL A 112 -33.78 -10.33 -34.53
CA VAL A 112 -34.16 -11.52 -35.29
C VAL A 112 -33.15 -12.65 -35.08
N GLU A 113 -31.86 -12.35 -35.15
CA GLU A 113 -30.77 -13.33 -34.99
C GLU A 113 -30.70 -13.89 -33.56
N LEU A 114 -30.99 -13.05 -32.56
CA LEU A 114 -30.92 -13.38 -31.14
C LEU A 114 -32.26 -13.84 -30.56
N ALA A 115 -33.32 -13.95 -31.37
CA ALA A 115 -34.68 -14.25 -30.89
C ALA A 115 -34.77 -15.46 -29.94
N PRO A 116 -34.09 -16.62 -30.20
CA PRO A 116 -34.12 -17.75 -29.26
C PRO A 116 -33.52 -17.41 -27.89
N TYR A 117 -32.55 -16.50 -27.84
CA TYR A 117 -31.82 -16.11 -26.64
C TYR A 117 -32.48 -14.96 -25.87
N LEU A 118 -33.55 -14.38 -26.42
CA LEU A 118 -34.39 -13.35 -25.81
C LEU A 118 -35.70 -13.94 -25.23
N GLN A 119 -35.96 -15.23 -25.43
CA GLN A 119 -37.19 -15.86 -24.98
C GLN A 119 -37.27 -15.95 -23.45
N VAL A 120 -38.23 -15.23 -22.87
CA VAL A 120 -38.51 -15.23 -21.43
C VAL A 120 -39.50 -16.33 -21.06
N ASP A 121 -39.33 -16.89 -19.86
CA ASP A 121 -40.37 -17.70 -19.22
C ASP A 121 -41.45 -16.76 -18.65
N PRO A 122 -42.69 -17.23 -18.43
CA PRO A 122 -43.71 -16.42 -17.78
C PRO A 122 -43.21 -15.89 -16.42
N PRO A 123 -43.40 -14.59 -16.12
CA PRO A 123 -42.89 -14.00 -14.88
C PRO A 123 -43.65 -14.58 -13.69
N THR A 124 -42.94 -15.34 -12.86
CA THR A 124 -43.43 -15.86 -11.57
C THR A 124 -43.24 -14.81 -10.46
N PRO A 125 -43.94 -14.90 -9.32
CA PRO A 125 -43.92 -13.86 -8.30
C PRO A 125 -42.53 -13.46 -7.78
N LEU A 126 -41.68 -14.43 -7.42
CA LEU A 126 -40.33 -14.13 -6.91
C LEU A 126 -39.40 -13.62 -8.01
N LEU A 127 -39.46 -14.21 -9.21
CA LEU A 127 -38.68 -13.75 -10.35
C LEU A 127 -39.04 -12.32 -10.74
N ALA A 128 -40.33 -11.99 -10.79
CA ALA A 128 -40.80 -10.64 -11.11
C ALA A 128 -40.35 -9.62 -10.06
N ALA A 129 -40.41 -9.97 -8.78
CA ALA A 129 -39.89 -9.14 -7.69
C ALA A 129 -38.38 -8.92 -7.83
N PHE A 130 -37.62 -9.98 -8.10
CA PHE A 130 -36.17 -9.91 -8.25
C PHE A 130 -35.74 -9.05 -9.45
N VAL A 131 -36.44 -9.15 -10.58
CA VAL A 131 -36.24 -8.29 -11.76
C VAL A 131 -36.55 -6.82 -11.43
N ALA A 132 -37.60 -6.56 -10.65
CA ALA A 132 -38.02 -5.20 -10.29
C ALA A 132 -37.02 -4.47 -9.38
N GLU A 133 -36.22 -5.21 -8.61
CA GLU A 133 -35.16 -4.64 -7.75
C GLU A 133 -33.96 -4.10 -8.53
N VAL A 134 -33.81 -4.48 -9.81
CA VAL A 134 -32.63 -4.11 -10.61
C VAL A 134 -32.78 -2.68 -11.16
N PRO A 135 -31.93 -1.71 -10.75
CA PRO A 135 -32.03 -0.35 -11.23
C PRO A 135 -31.78 -0.26 -12.74
N ARG A 136 -32.65 0.46 -13.46
CA ARG A 136 -32.50 0.74 -14.90
C ARG A 136 -31.90 2.11 -15.19
N THR A 137 -31.21 2.70 -14.21
CA THR A 137 -30.53 3.98 -14.37
C THR A 137 -29.30 3.82 -15.26
N PRO A 138 -29.12 4.68 -16.29
CA PRO A 138 -27.98 4.59 -17.20
C PRO A 138 -26.63 4.55 -16.48
N ARG A 139 -25.89 3.46 -16.67
CA ARG A 139 -24.55 3.24 -16.06
C ARG A 139 -23.67 2.40 -16.98
N PRO A 140 -22.33 2.38 -16.80
CA PRO A 140 -21.46 1.53 -17.61
C PRO A 140 -21.93 0.07 -17.60
N THR A 141 -22.02 -0.53 -18.79
CA THR A 141 -22.55 -1.90 -18.95
C THR A 141 -21.73 -2.93 -18.19
N ASN A 142 -20.40 -2.79 -18.17
CA ASN A 142 -19.51 -3.69 -17.43
C ASN A 142 -19.81 -3.68 -15.92
N ASP A 143 -19.97 -2.49 -15.33
CA ASP A 143 -20.31 -2.36 -13.90
C ASP A 143 -21.67 -3.00 -13.59
N PHE A 144 -22.64 -2.85 -14.50
CA PHE A 144 -23.95 -3.48 -14.37
C PHE A 144 -23.84 -5.02 -14.42
N LEU A 145 -23.07 -5.58 -15.34
CA LEU A 145 -22.88 -7.04 -15.47
C LEU A 145 -22.19 -7.63 -14.24
N VAL A 146 -21.17 -6.95 -13.71
CA VAL A 146 -20.49 -7.37 -12.47
C VAL A 146 -21.48 -7.33 -11.29
N GLU A 147 -22.28 -6.27 -11.18
CA GLU A 147 -23.25 -6.12 -10.09
C GLU A 147 -24.36 -7.18 -10.14
N ILE A 148 -24.97 -7.42 -11.31
CA ILE A 148 -26.07 -8.38 -11.43
C ILE A 148 -25.59 -9.82 -11.19
N ASN A 149 -24.38 -10.16 -11.65
CA ASN A 149 -23.78 -11.47 -11.41
C ASN A 149 -23.52 -11.68 -9.90
N ARG A 150 -22.95 -10.68 -9.22
CA ARG A 150 -22.75 -10.70 -7.76
C ARG A 150 -24.07 -10.72 -6.99
N LYS A 151 -25.13 -10.07 -7.48
CA LYS A 151 -26.45 -10.10 -6.85
C LYS A 151 -27.04 -11.50 -6.85
N VAL A 152 -26.92 -12.27 -7.95
CA VAL A 152 -27.35 -13.68 -7.98
C VAL A 152 -26.48 -14.53 -7.07
N GLN A 153 -25.15 -14.36 -7.10
CA GLN A 153 -24.22 -15.09 -6.23
C GLN A 153 -24.50 -14.88 -4.74
N ALA A 154 -24.78 -13.64 -4.33
CA ALA A 154 -25.12 -13.32 -2.94
C ALA A 154 -26.51 -13.83 -2.53
N GLY A 155 -27.43 -13.99 -3.49
CA GLY A 155 -28.80 -14.42 -3.26
C GLY A 155 -29.03 -15.94 -3.26
N VAL A 156 -28.07 -16.73 -3.78
CA VAL A 156 -28.22 -18.19 -3.95
C VAL A 156 -27.03 -18.92 -3.34
N SER A 157 -27.27 -19.65 -2.24
CA SER A 157 -26.25 -20.49 -1.61
C SER A 157 -25.93 -21.72 -2.47
N TYR A 158 -24.64 -21.97 -2.72
CA TYR A 158 -24.22 -23.11 -3.52
C TYR A 158 -24.36 -24.43 -2.78
N LEU A 159 -24.92 -25.45 -3.45
CA LEU A 159 -24.98 -26.82 -2.97
C LEU A 159 -24.85 -27.84 -4.10
N ILE A 160 -24.27 -29.00 -3.78
CA ILE A 160 -24.12 -30.12 -4.72
C ILE A 160 -25.41 -30.94 -4.72
N ARG A 161 -25.94 -31.22 -5.92
CA ARG A 161 -27.21 -31.96 -6.09
C ARG A 161 -27.11 -33.03 -7.14
N LEU A 162 -27.63 -34.21 -6.79
CA LEU A 162 -27.68 -35.38 -7.66
C LEU A 162 -29.03 -35.52 -8.37
N GLU A 163 -30.06 -34.75 -7.99
CA GLU A 163 -31.36 -34.86 -8.67
C GLU A 163 -31.24 -34.44 -10.14
N PRO A 164 -31.96 -35.08 -11.07
CA PRO A 164 -31.95 -34.69 -12.48
C PRO A 164 -32.70 -33.36 -12.69
N GLY A 165 -32.31 -32.65 -13.76
CA GLY A 165 -32.97 -31.41 -14.19
C GLY A 165 -32.41 -30.14 -13.55
N VAL A 166 -32.91 -29.00 -14.00
CA VAL A 166 -32.54 -27.66 -13.52
C VAL A 166 -33.74 -27.07 -12.78
N GLN A 167 -33.51 -26.44 -11.63
CA GLN A 167 -34.56 -25.71 -10.92
C GLN A 167 -35.10 -24.59 -11.81
N THR A 168 -36.40 -24.33 -11.70
CA THR A 168 -36.96 -23.10 -12.24
C THR A 168 -36.43 -21.89 -11.48
N PRO A 169 -36.38 -20.69 -12.10
CA PRO A 169 -35.97 -19.47 -11.40
C PRO A 169 -36.76 -19.22 -10.11
N GLU A 170 -38.07 -19.53 -10.11
CA GLU A 170 -38.93 -19.42 -8.92
C GLU A 170 -38.45 -20.34 -7.80
N GLU A 171 -38.19 -21.62 -8.10
CA GLU A 171 -37.71 -22.59 -7.11
C GLU A 171 -36.33 -22.21 -6.55
N THR A 172 -35.43 -21.68 -7.39
CA THR A 172 -34.10 -21.23 -6.95
C THR A 172 -34.20 -20.05 -6.01
N LEU A 173 -35.07 -19.07 -6.31
CA LEU A 173 -35.32 -17.92 -5.45
C LEU A 173 -36.05 -18.31 -4.16
N GLU A 174 -37.01 -19.24 -4.22
CA GLU A 174 -37.73 -19.74 -3.05
C GLU A 174 -36.80 -20.49 -2.09
N LYS A 175 -35.94 -21.35 -2.62
CA LYS A 175 -34.98 -22.13 -1.82
C LYS A 175 -33.76 -21.33 -1.38
N ALA A 176 -33.51 -20.18 -2.02
CA ALA A 176 -32.28 -19.39 -1.90
C ALA A 176 -31.00 -20.24 -2.00
N SER A 177 -31.06 -21.35 -2.75
CA SER A 177 -29.98 -22.32 -2.85
C SER A 177 -30.11 -23.23 -4.07
N GLY A 178 -28.96 -23.58 -4.66
CA GLY A 178 -28.91 -24.34 -5.90
C GLY A 178 -27.50 -24.77 -6.31
N SER A 179 -27.44 -25.61 -7.34
CA SER A 179 -26.20 -26.00 -8.03
C SER A 179 -25.83 -24.99 -9.12
N CYS A 180 -24.66 -25.13 -9.75
CA CYS A 180 -24.18 -24.20 -10.78
C CYS A 180 -25.17 -24.02 -11.95
N ARG A 181 -25.82 -25.11 -12.36
CA ARG A 181 -26.89 -25.10 -13.38
C ARG A 181 -28.13 -24.32 -12.96
N ASP A 182 -28.46 -24.29 -11.66
CA ASP A 182 -29.65 -23.58 -11.15
C ASP A 182 -29.40 -22.07 -11.15
N SER A 183 -28.26 -21.63 -10.59
CA SER A 183 -27.84 -20.23 -10.60
C SER A 183 -27.60 -19.71 -12.02
N GLY A 184 -26.96 -20.53 -12.88
CA GLY A 184 -26.74 -20.21 -14.30
C GLY A 184 -28.05 -19.94 -15.03
N TRP A 185 -29.07 -20.79 -14.82
CA TRP A 185 -30.38 -20.61 -15.46
C TRP A 185 -31.16 -19.41 -14.91
N LEU A 186 -31.11 -19.18 -13.60
CA LEU A 186 -31.68 -17.98 -12.99
C LEU A 186 -31.09 -16.70 -13.60
N LEU A 187 -29.76 -16.64 -13.76
CA LEU A 187 -29.10 -15.47 -14.35
C LEU A 187 -29.47 -15.30 -15.83
N VAL A 188 -29.58 -16.39 -16.61
CA VAL A 188 -30.05 -16.33 -18.01
C VAL A 188 -31.44 -15.69 -18.08
N GLN A 189 -32.39 -16.18 -17.29
CA GLN A 189 -33.76 -15.65 -17.31
C GLN A 189 -33.85 -14.20 -16.81
N LEU A 190 -33.06 -13.86 -15.79
CA LEU A 190 -32.95 -12.49 -15.29
C LEU A 190 -32.49 -11.52 -16.37
N LEU A 191 -31.41 -11.84 -17.09
CA LEU A 191 -30.89 -11.00 -18.17
C LEU A 191 -31.89 -10.87 -19.31
N ARG A 192 -32.60 -11.95 -19.67
CA ARG A 192 -33.65 -11.91 -20.70
C ARG A 192 -34.81 -10.99 -20.32
N HIS A 193 -35.27 -11.02 -19.06
CA HIS A 193 -36.28 -10.07 -18.57
C HIS A 193 -35.80 -8.62 -18.54
N LEU A 194 -34.48 -8.40 -18.52
CA LEU A 194 -33.85 -7.09 -18.62
C LEU A 194 -33.55 -6.66 -20.08
N GLY A 195 -33.96 -7.47 -21.06
CA GLY A 195 -33.83 -7.17 -22.49
C GLY A 195 -32.49 -7.59 -23.10
N LEU A 196 -31.67 -8.36 -22.39
CA LEU A 196 -30.37 -8.83 -22.84
C LEU A 196 -30.46 -10.28 -23.31
N ALA A 197 -29.93 -10.57 -24.50
CA ALA A 197 -29.85 -11.91 -25.05
C ALA A 197 -28.86 -12.75 -24.24
N ALA A 198 -29.34 -13.84 -23.66
CA ALA A 198 -28.55 -14.71 -22.80
C ALA A 198 -28.73 -16.19 -23.15
N ARG A 199 -27.68 -16.99 -22.93
CA ARG A 199 -27.68 -18.44 -23.19
C ARG A 199 -27.09 -19.23 -22.02
N PHE A 200 -27.57 -20.45 -21.86
CA PHE A 200 -27.10 -21.39 -20.87
C PHE A 200 -25.90 -22.15 -21.43
N VAL A 201 -24.81 -22.24 -20.67
CA VAL A 201 -23.60 -22.95 -21.07
C VAL A 201 -23.33 -24.09 -20.11
N SER A 202 -23.08 -25.28 -20.65
CA SER A 202 -22.52 -26.41 -19.93
C SER A 202 -21.09 -26.64 -20.40
N GLY A 203 -20.17 -26.83 -19.46
CA GLY A 203 -18.76 -26.94 -19.77
C GLY A 203 -17.93 -27.64 -18.69
N TYR A 204 -16.61 -27.61 -18.85
CA TYR A 204 -15.69 -27.91 -17.77
C TYR A 204 -15.30 -26.63 -17.05
N LEU A 205 -15.13 -26.73 -15.74
CA LEU A 205 -14.40 -25.74 -14.95
C LEU A 205 -13.10 -26.38 -14.49
N ILE A 206 -11.97 -25.78 -14.85
CA ILE A 206 -10.64 -26.11 -14.33
C ILE A 206 -10.22 -24.97 -13.42
N GLN A 207 -9.94 -25.28 -12.16
CA GLN A 207 -9.37 -24.31 -11.22
C GLN A 207 -8.04 -24.85 -10.72
N LEU A 208 -6.99 -24.09 -10.97
CA LEU A 208 -5.65 -24.39 -10.51
C LEU A 208 -5.38 -23.64 -9.20
N THR A 209 -4.61 -24.27 -8.31
CA THR A 209 -4.08 -23.58 -7.13
C THR A 209 -3.26 -22.37 -7.57
N PRO A 210 -3.62 -21.15 -7.14
CA PRO A 210 -2.87 -19.96 -7.52
C PRO A 210 -1.46 -19.98 -6.92
N ASP A 211 -0.49 -19.41 -7.63
CA ASP A 211 0.90 -19.33 -7.15
C ASP A 211 1.00 -18.50 -5.85
N GLU A 212 0.20 -17.44 -5.77
CA GLU A 212 0.12 -16.56 -4.60
C GLU A 212 -1.29 -16.50 -4.03
N LYS A 213 -1.41 -16.54 -2.70
CA LYS A 213 -2.70 -16.36 -2.03
C LYS A 213 -3.11 -14.89 -2.08
N ALA A 214 -4.36 -14.65 -2.46
CA ALA A 214 -4.94 -13.31 -2.42
C ALA A 214 -4.89 -12.72 -0.99
N LEU A 215 -4.55 -11.43 -0.90
CA LEU A 215 -4.53 -10.70 0.38
C LEU A 215 -5.94 -10.49 0.95
N ASP A 216 -6.90 -10.20 0.07
CA ASP A 216 -8.31 -10.06 0.39
C ASP A 216 -9.14 -10.98 -0.52
N GLY A 217 -10.28 -11.46 -0.01
CA GLY A 217 -11.18 -12.32 -0.76
C GLY A 217 -10.78 -13.80 -0.73
N PRO A 218 -11.53 -14.67 -1.44
CA PRO A 218 -11.24 -16.10 -1.46
C PRO A 218 -9.92 -16.37 -2.19
N SER A 219 -9.00 -17.11 -1.57
CA SER A 219 -7.66 -17.42 -2.10
C SER A 219 -7.63 -18.46 -3.23
N GLY A 220 -8.68 -18.52 -4.05
CA GLY A 220 -8.86 -19.59 -5.03
C GLY A 220 -8.98 -20.97 -4.37
N THR A 221 -8.65 -22.02 -5.12
CA THR A 221 -8.66 -23.39 -4.61
C THR A 221 -7.32 -23.75 -3.97
N GLU A 222 -7.33 -24.61 -2.95
CA GLU A 222 -6.11 -25.15 -2.34
C GLU A 222 -5.48 -26.26 -3.18
N VAL A 223 -6.29 -26.96 -3.97
CA VAL A 223 -5.86 -28.06 -4.84
C VAL A 223 -6.33 -27.80 -6.26
N ASP A 224 -5.55 -28.27 -7.24
CA ASP A 224 -6.01 -28.31 -8.61
C ASP A 224 -7.22 -29.24 -8.69
N PHE A 225 -8.33 -28.73 -9.23
CA PHE A 225 -9.52 -29.53 -9.43
C PHE A 225 -10.24 -29.18 -10.72
N THR A 226 -11.10 -30.11 -11.13
CA THR A 226 -11.98 -29.90 -12.26
C THR A 226 -13.31 -30.60 -12.03
N ASP A 227 -14.37 -29.99 -12.55
CA ASP A 227 -15.72 -30.54 -12.51
C ASP A 227 -16.49 -30.14 -13.78
N LEU A 228 -17.61 -30.81 -14.03
CA LEU A 228 -18.63 -30.30 -14.93
C LEU A 228 -19.28 -29.07 -14.28
N HIS A 229 -19.41 -28.02 -15.07
CA HIS A 229 -19.93 -26.74 -14.60
C HIS A 229 -20.94 -26.17 -15.57
N ALA A 230 -21.72 -25.20 -15.08
CA ALA A 230 -22.66 -24.46 -15.90
C ALA A 230 -22.69 -22.99 -15.51
N TRP A 231 -22.84 -22.13 -16.53
CA TRP A 231 -22.84 -20.67 -16.35
C TRP A 231 -23.73 -19.99 -17.40
N CYS A 232 -23.84 -18.67 -17.30
CA CYS A 232 -24.59 -17.84 -18.23
C CYS A 232 -23.64 -17.14 -19.20
N GLU A 233 -24.00 -17.04 -20.48
CA GLU A 233 -23.36 -16.11 -21.41
C GLU A 233 -24.35 -15.07 -21.90
N VAL A 234 -23.91 -13.81 -21.98
CA VAL A 234 -24.69 -12.67 -22.47
C VAL A 234 -24.07 -12.13 -23.77
N TYR A 235 -24.91 -11.82 -24.76
CA TYR A 235 -24.45 -11.21 -26.00
C TYR A 235 -24.42 -9.68 -25.88
N LEU A 236 -23.27 -9.09 -26.14
CA LEU A 236 -23.04 -7.65 -26.09
C LEU A 236 -22.57 -7.14 -27.47
N PRO A 237 -23.23 -6.11 -28.06
CA PRO A 237 -22.78 -5.52 -29.31
C PRO A 237 -21.33 -5.03 -29.23
N GLY A 238 -20.49 -5.49 -30.17
CA GLY A 238 -19.04 -5.22 -30.21
C GLY A 238 -18.18 -6.30 -29.53
N ALA A 239 -18.64 -6.85 -28.39
CA ALA A 239 -17.88 -7.82 -27.60
C ALA A 239 -18.25 -9.29 -27.88
N GLY A 240 -19.45 -9.55 -28.40
CA GLY A 240 -19.97 -10.90 -28.62
C GLY A 240 -20.48 -11.56 -27.34
N TRP A 241 -20.35 -12.89 -27.24
CA TRP A 241 -20.77 -13.65 -26.06
C TRP A 241 -19.73 -13.56 -24.94
N ILE A 242 -20.17 -13.07 -23.78
CA ILE A 242 -19.36 -12.91 -22.56
C ILE A 242 -19.93 -13.79 -21.45
N GLY A 243 -19.07 -14.60 -20.82
CA GLY A 243 -19.47 -15.53 -19.76
C GLY A 243 -19.51 -14.88 -18.37
N LEU A 244 -20.55 -15.22 -17.63
CA LEU A 244 -20.84 -14.80 -16.26
C LEU A 244 -21.12 -16.05 -15.43
N ASP A 245 -20.33 -16.26 -14.39
CA ASP A 245 -20.50 -17.37 -13.47
C ASP A 245 -21.18 -16.89 -12.17
N PRO A 246 -22.49 -17.12 -12.00
CA PRO A 246 -23.23 -16.68 -10.83
C PRO A 246 -22.95 -17.53 -9.58
N THR A 247 -22.19 -18.62 -9.69
CA THR A 247 -21.74 -19.38 -8.52
C THR A 247 -20.56 -18.70 -7.85
N SER A 248 -19.61 -18.18 -8.63
CA SER A 248 -18.44 -17.44 -8.11
C SER A 248 -18.68 -15.93 -8.01
N GLY A 249 -19.64 -15.39 -8.79
CA GLY A 249 -19.86 -13.95 -8.93
C GLY A 249 -18.82 -13.26 -9.83
N LEU A 250 -18.01 -14.06 -10.54
CA LEU A 250 -16.96 -13.60 -11.45
C LEU A 250 -17.36 -13.80 -12.92
N LEU A 251 -16.66 -13.11 -13.83
CA LEU A 251 -16.75 -13.42 -15.25
C LEU A 251 -16.05 -14.77 -15.52
N ALA A 252 -16.49 -15.48 -16.56
CA ALA A 252 -15.86 -16.72 -16.99
C ALA A 252 -14.43 -16.43 -17.50
N GLY A 253 -13.45 -17.19 -17.00
CA GLY A 253 -12.03 -17.05 -17.32
C GLY A 253 -11.50 -18.20 -18.18
N GLU A 254 -10.18 -18.39 -18.18
CA GLU A 254 -9.49 -19.48 -18.89
C GLU A 254 -9.85 -20.88 -18.37
N GLY A 255 -10.29 -20.97 -17.11
CA GLY A 255 -10.81 -22.19 -16.48
C GLY A 255 -12.13 -22.68 -17.05
N HIS A 256 -12.93 -21.81 -17.67
CA HIS A 256 -14.26 -22.12 -18.16
C HIS A 256 -14.20 -22.59 -19.61
N ILE A 257 -14.22 -23.91 -19.81
CA ILE A 257 -14.14 -24.54 -21.14
C ILE A 257 -15.56 -24.88 -21.60
N PRO A 258 -16.19 -24.06 -22.46
CA PRO A 258 -17.56 -24.33 -22.93
C PRO A 258 -17.59 -25.63 -23.75
N LEU A 259 -18.58 -26.48 -23.49
CA LEU A 259 -18.83 -27.70 -24.27
C LEU A 259 -20.09 -27.53 -25.13
N ALA A 260 -21.17 -27.04 -24.53
CA ALA A 260 -22.43 -26.75 -25.22
C ALA A 260 -23.06 -25.45 -24.70
N ALA A 261 -23.40 -24.53 -25.61
CA ALA A 261 -24.10 -23.29 -25.31
C ALA A 261 -25.44 -23.25 -26.04
N THR A 262 -26.55 -23.14 -25.31
CA THR A 262 -27.90 -23.28 -25.86
C THR A 262 -28.89 -22.29 -25.23
N PRO A 263 -30.00 -21.96 -25.91
CA PRO A 263 -31.06 -21.14 -25.33
C PRO A 263 -31.76 -21.79 -24.14
N THR A 264 -31.79 -23.12 -24.07
CA THR A 264 -32.49 -23.89 -23.02
C THR A 264 -31.56 -24.92 -22.38
N PRO A 265 -31.62 -25.15 -21.06
CA PRO A 265 -30.67 -26.05 -20.37
C PRO A 265 -30.78 -27.51 -20.83
N SER A 266 -31.98 -27.99 -21.17
CA SER A 266 -32.20 -29.36 -21.64
C SER A 266 -31.42 -29.71 -22.91
N SER A 267 -31.14 -28.71 -23.75
CA SER A 267 -30.36 -28.88 -24.98
C SER A 267 -28.84 -28.94 -24.73
N ALA A 268 -28.38 -28.50 -23.55
CA ALA A 268 -26.98 -28.51 -23.14
C ALA A 268 -26.60 -29.72 -22.26
N ALA A 269 -27.51 -30.69 -22.08
CA ALA A 269 -27.22 -31.88 -21.27
C ALA A 269 -25.95 -32.60 -21.78
N PRO A 270 -24.95 -32.87 -20.91
CA PRO A 270 -23.67 -33.46 -21.29
C PRO A 270 -23.81 -34.83 -21.97
N ILE A 271 -24.71 -35.67 -21.43
CA ILE A 271 -25.09 -36.97 -22.00
C ILE A 271 -26.61 -37.07 -21.96
N SER A 272 -27.24 -37.41 -23.08
CA SER A 272 -28.68 -37.68 -23.13
C SER A 272 -29.03 -38.80 -24.11
N GLY A 273 -30.08 -39.56 -23.82
CA GLY A 273 -30.54 -40.63 -24.69
C GLY A 273 -31.57 -41.53 -24.01
N GLY A 274 -32.13 -42.46 -24.79
CA GLY A 274 -33.12 -43.41 -24.29
C GLY A 274 -32.46 -44.67 -23.71
N VAL A 275 -33.00 -45.20 -22.63
CA VAL A 275 -32.61 -46.51 -22.07
C VAL A 275 -33.86 -47.25 -21.62
N ASP A 276 -33.85 -48.59 -21.75
CA ASP A 276 -34.90 -49.41 -21.16
C ASP A 276 -35.00 -49.14 -19.65
N LYS A 277 -36.21 -49.22 -19.07
CA LYS A 277 -36.39 -49.03 -17.63
C LYS A 277 -35.56 -50.05 -16.84
N SER A 278 -34.55 -49.60 -16.08
CA SER A 278 -33.66 -50.42 -15.27
C SER A 278 -33.23 -49.66 -14.02
N GLU A 279 -32.72 -50.39 -13.03
CA GLU A 279 -31.96 -49.76 -11.94
C GLU A 279 -30.55 -49.43 -12.48
N VAL A 280 -30.02 -48.28 -12.09
CA VAL A 280 -28.71 -47.81 -12.58
C VAL A 280 -27.84 -47.34 -11.42
N GLU A 281 -26.64 -47.89 -11.36
CA GLU A 281 -25.53 -47.37 -10.55
C GLU A 281 -24.74 -46.39 -11.41
N PHE A 282 -24.61 -45.16 -10.93
CA PHE A 282 -23.95 -44.05 -11.64
C PHE A 282 -22.65 -43.70 -10.94
N GLU A 283 -21.55 -43.73 -11.69
CA GLU A 283 -20.23 -43.30 -11.23
C GLU A 283 -19.69 -42.19 -12.12
N HIS A 284 -19.05 -41.20 -11.49
CA HIS A 284 -18.39 -40.11 -12.17
C HIS A 284 -17.03 -39.85 -11.54
N GLU A 285 -15.99 -39.80 -12.37
CA GLU A 285 -14.60 -39.53 -11.99
C GLU A 285 -14.09 -38.38 -12.85
N MET A 286 -13.53 -37.35 -12.20
CA MET A 286 -12.81 -36.28 -12.89
C MET A 286 -11.49 -36.01 -12.20
N GLY A 287 -10.49 -35.65 -13.00
CA GLY A 287 -9.16 -35.30 -12.52
C GLY A 287 -8.45 -34.34 -13.45
N VAL A 288 -7.57 -33.52 -12.90
CA VAL A 288 -6.71 -32.62 -13.64
C VAL A 288 -5.27 -32.80 -13.16
N THR A 289 -4.31 -32.67 -14.08
CA THR A 289 -2.88 -32.74 -13.76
C THR A 289 -2.12 -31.73 -14.59
N ARG A 290 -1.25 -30.95 -13.96
CA ARG A 290 -0.30 -30.07 -14.67
C ARG A 290 0.77 -30.92 -15.33
N ILE A 291 0.86 -30.87 -16.66
CA ILE A 291 1.83 -31.67 -17.44
C ILE A 291 2.99 -30.83 -17.95
N TYR A 292 2.85 -29.51 -17.96
CA TYR A 292 3.90 -28.57 -18.33
C TYR A 292 3.67 -27.22 -17.66
N GLU A 293 4.72 -26.66 -17.06
CA GLU A 293 4.72 -25.32 -16.48
C GLU A 293 5.97 -24.56 -16.92
N SER A 294 5.79 -23.49 -17.69
CA SER A 294 6.88 -22.54 -17.94
C SER A 294 7.19 -21.75 -16.65
N PRO A 295 8.46 -21.42 -16.34
CA PRO A 295 8.80 -20.47 -15.27
C PRO A 295 7.98 -19.19 -15.37
N ARG A 296 7.51 -18.68 -14.22
CA ARG A 296 6.66 -17.47 -14.13
C ARG A 296 7.30 -16.46 -13.18
N VAL A 297 6.90 -15.19 -13.26
CA VAL A 297 7.40 -14.17 -12.32
C VAL A 297 7.02 -14.50 -10.88
N THR A 298 5.81 -15.02 -10.67
CA THR A 298 5.27 -15.50 -9.39
C THR A 298 5.88 -16.82 -8.91
N LYS A 299 6.46 -17.61 -9.81
CA LYS A 299 7.08 -18.91 -9.49
C LYS A 299 8.22 -19.21 -10.48
N PRO A 300 9.39 -18.55 -10.34
CA PRO A 300 10.46 -18.62 -11.33
C PRO A 300 11.31 -19.89 -11.23
N TYR A 301 11.36 -20.51 -10.06
CA TYR A 301 12.15 -21.71 -9.77
C TYR A 301 11.26 -22.78 -9.15
N SER A 302 11.61 -24.05 -9.39
CA SER A 302 11.10 -25.15 -8.55
C SER A 302 11.74 -25.11 -7.16
N ASP A 303 11.12 -25.78 -6.18
CA ASP A 303 11.66 -25.86 -4.82
C ASP A 303 13.06 -26.48 -4.79
N GLU A 304 13.33 -27.45 -5.67
CA GLU A 304 14.65 -28.07 -5.83
C GLU A 304 15.67 -27.08 -6.40
N GLN A 305 15.31 -26.35 -7.47
CA GLN A 305 16.18 -25.33 -8.06
C GLN A 305 16.49 -24.20 -7.06
N TRP A 306 15.50 -23.79 -6.27
CA TRP A 306 15.72 -22.77 -5.23
C TRP A 306 16.64 -23.27 -4.12
N ALA A 307 16.49 -24.52 -3.69
CA ALA A 307 17.38 -25.13 -2.71
C ALA A 307 18.84 -25.20 -3.21
N GLU A 308 19.07 -25.49 -4.49
CA GLU A 308 20.41 -25.45 -5.10
C GLU A 308 21.01 -24.04 -5.08
N VAL A 309 20.21 -23.01 -5.39
CA VAL A 309 20.65 -21.60 -5.33
C VAL A 309 21.05 -21.20 -3.91
N LEU A 310 20.27 -21.60 -2.90
CA LEU A 310 20.58 -21.33 -1.50
C LEU A 310 21.91 -21.98 -1.07
N GLN A 311 22.13 -23.24 -1.44
CA GLN A 311 23.38 -23.97 -1.14
C GLN A 311 24.60 -23.33 -1.82
N LEU A 312 24.46 -22.87 -3.06
CA LEU A 312 25.53 -22.20 -3.78
C LEU A 312 25.93 -20.89 -3.10
N GLY A 313 24.95 -20.08 -2.66
CA GLY A 313 25.23 -18.83 -1.96
C GLY A 313 26.02 -19.03 -0.66
N GLU A 314 25.66 -20.04 0.14
CA GLU A 314 26.44 -20.40 1.33
C GLU A 314 27.86 -20.87 0.99
N GLN A 315 28.05 -21.57 -0.14
CA GLN A 315 29.37 -21.96 -0.59
C GLN A 315 30.22 -20.76 -0.95
N VAL A 316 29.67 -19.80 -1.70
CA VAL A 316 30.37 -18.57 -2.09
C VAL A 316 30.79 -17.78 -0.85
N ASP A 317 29.92 -17.64 0.15
CA ASP A 317 30.27 -16.97 1.41
C ASP A 317 31.46 -17.63 2.12
N ARG A 318 31.50 -18.97 2.19
CA ARG A 318 32.64 -19.70 2.78
C ARG A 318 33.95 -19.42 2.03
N GLU A 319 33.90 -19.33 0.70
CA GLU A 319 35.05 -19.02 -0.14
C GLU A 319 35.53 -17.58 0.07
N LEU A 320 34.60 -16.61 0.15
CA LEU A 320 34.92 -15.20 0.42
C LEU A 320 35.56 -15.02 1.80
N MET A 321 35.02 -15.66 2.84
CA MET A 321 35.60 -15.63 4.19
C MET A 321 37.00 -16.25 4.22
N ALA A 322 37.20 -17.39 3.54
CA ALA A 322 38.51 -18.04 3.46
C ALA A 322 39.55 -17.18 2.72
N GLY A 323 39.10 -16.33 1.79
CA GLY A 323 39.93 -15.39 1.05
C GLY A 323 40.14 -14.01 1.72
N ASP A 324 39.60 -13.77 2.92
CA ASP A 324 39.53 -12.43 3.57
C ASP A 324 38.96 -11.35 2.63
N VAL A 325 37.96 -11.73 1.84
CA VAL A 325 37.23 -10.81 0.95
C VAL A 325 36.00 -10.31 1.68
N ARG A 326 35.97 -9.01 1.97
CA ARG A 326 34.88 -8.35 2.69
C ARG A 326 33.99 -7.61 1.71
N LEU A 327 32.82 -8.18 1.45
CA LEU A 327 31.80 -7.60 0.60
C LEU A 327 30.51 -7.42 1.39
N THR A 328 29.80 -6.38 1.02
CA THR A 328 28.41 -6.15 1.42
C THR A 328 27.54 -6.23 0.17
N MET A 329 26.32 -6.72 0.35
CA MET A 329 25.33 -6.91 -0.70
C MET A 329 24.10 -6.06 -0.39
N GLY A 330 23.48 -5.49 -1.41
CA GLY A 330 22.23 -4.74 -1.26
C GLY A 330 21.48 -4.62 -2.58
N GLY A 331 20.39 -3.87 -2.53
CA GLY A 331 19.57 -3.57 -3.70
C GLY A 331 18.62 -2.41 -3.45
N GLU A 332 18.07 -1.89 -4.54
CA GLU A 332 17.07 -0.81 -4.54
C GLU A 332 15.76 -1.31 -5.19
N PRO A 333 15.05 -2.28 -4.57
CA PRO A 333 13.80 -2.78 -5.09
C PRO A 333 12.72 -1.70 -5.16
N THR A 334 11.95 -1.76 -6.25
CA THR A 334 10.89 -0.80 -6.53
C THR A 334 9.53 -1.45 -6.61
N PHE A 335 8.51 -0.75 -6.12
CA PHE A 335 7.16 -1.26 -6.00
C PHE A 335 6.11 -0.26 -6.50
N VAL A 336 5.00 -0.78 -7.02
CA VAL A 336 3.79 -0.04 -7.37
C VAL A 336 2.60 -0.56 -6.59
N ALA A 337 1.57 0.28 -6.36
CA ALA A 337 0.33 -0.21 -5.78
C ALA A 337 -0.35 -1.23 -6.70
N VAL A 338 -0.98 -2.24 -6.09
CA VAL A 338 -1.85 -3.18 -6.82
C VAL A 338 -3.27 -2.62 -7.02
N GLN A 339 -3.59 -1.51 -6.35
CA GLN A 339 -4.83 -0.77 -6.48
C GLN A 339 -4.62 0.47 -7.33
N ASP A 340 -5.58 0.79 -8.20
CA ASP A 340 -5.54 1.94 -9.11
C ASP A 340 -4.21 2.04 -9.89
N ARG A 341 -3.82 0.93 -10.53
CA ARG A 341 -2.51 0.79 -11.21
C ARG A 341 -2.34 1.79 -12.36
N ASP A 342 -3.44 2.35 -12.87
CA ASP A 342 -3.47 3.33 -13.95
C ASP A 342 -3.25 4.77 -13.47
N ALA A 343 -3.27 5.02 -12.15
CA ALA A 343 -3.02 6.34 -11.60
C ALA A 343 -1.65 6.87 -12.02
N ALA A 344 -1.58 8.19 -12.26
CA ALA A 344 -0.35 8.85 -12.70
C ALA A 344 0.83 8.61 -11.76
N GLU A 345 0.59 8.52 -10.45
CA GLU A 345 1.65 8.28 -9.44
C GLU A 345 2.35 6.91 -9.59
N TRP A 346 1.71 5.94 -10.24
CA TRP A 346 2.28 4.60 -10.52
C TRP A 346 2.77 4.45 -11.97
N ASN A 347 2.67 5.53 -12.76
CA ASN A 347 3.03 5.52 -14.17
C ASN A 347 4.03 6.57 -14.60
N THR A 348 3.88 7.81 -14.12
CA THR A 348 4.64 8.97 -14.59
C THR A 348 5.07 9.87 -13.44
N ASP A 349 4.20 10.12 -12.48
CA ASP A 349 4.40 11.12 -11.44
C ASP A 349 5.26 10.53 -10.30
N ALA A 350 6.20 11.32 -9.77
CA ALA A 350 7.00 10.92 -8.63
C ALA A 350 6.18 10.93 -7.34
N LEU A 351 5.29 11.91 -7.18
CA LEU A 351 4.41 12.06 -6.02
C LEU A 351 2.96 11.82 -6.41
N GLY A 352 2.12 11.57 -5.42
CA GLY A 352 0.70 11.41 -5.64
C GLY A 352 -0.10 11.29 -4.35
N PRO A 353 -1.44 11.22 -4.47
CA PRO A 353 -2.34 11.24 -3.33
C PRO A 353 -2.16 10.05 -2.39
N THR A 354 -1.81 8.86 -2.91
CA THR A 354 -1.79 7.62 -2.11
C THR A 354 -0.39 7.11 -1.82
N LYS A 355 0.61 7.44 -2.66
CA LYS A 355 1.96 6.87 -2.61
C LYS A 355 2.63 6.98 -1.24
N ARG A 356 2.53 8.13 -0.58
CA ARG A 356 3.12 8.33 0.76
C ARG A 356 2.48 7.45 1.84
N LEU A 357 1.18 7.19 1.74
CA LEU A 357 0.47 6.35 2.70
C LEU A 357 0.93 4.90 2.59
N TYR A 358 1.07 4.39 1.36
CA TYR A 358 1.67 3.07 1.12
C TYR A 358 3.12 3.00 1.60
N ALA A 359 3.93 4.03 1.29
CA ALA A 359 5.31 4.10 1.74
C ALA A 359 5.44 4.13 3.27
N GLN A 360 4.57 4.86 3.97
CA GLN A 360 4.54 4.90 5.43
C GLN A 360 4.14 3.53 6.01
N GLN A 361 3.12 2.88 5.46
CA GLN A 361 2.72 1.55 5.90
C GLN A 361 3.85 0.53 5.72
N LEU A 362 4.55 0.57 4.59
CA LEU A 362 5.72 -0.27 4.35
C LEU A 362 6.84 0.05 5.34
N THR A 363 7.13 1.34 5.54
CA THR A 363 8.16 1.81 6.49
C THR A 363 7.91 1.30 7.91
N HIS A 364 6.66 1.30 8.39
CA HIS A 364 6.33 0.76 9.72
C HIS A 364 6.60 -0.74 9.81
N ARG A 365 6.24 -1.53 8.79
CA ARG A 365 6.55 -2.97 8.75
C ARG A 365 8.05 -3.23 8.73
N LEU A 366 8.80 -2.48 7.92
CA LEU A 366 10.26 -2.60 7.83
C LEU A 366 10.96 -2.17 9.13
N ARG A 367 10.41 -1.18 9.84
CA ARG A 367 10.91 -0.76 11.16
C ARG A 367 10.74 -1.88 12.17
N ASP A 368 9.58 -2.52 12.20
CA ASP A 368 9.27 -3.54 13.18
C ASP A 368 10.18 -4.77 13.04
N GLU A 369 10.67 -5.04 11.83
CA GLU A 369 11.64 -6.11 11.55
C GLU A 369 13.10 -5.68 11.75
N TYR A 370 13.56 -4.65 11.03
CA TYR A 370 14.99 -4.30 10.97
C TYR A 370 15.40 -3.25 12.00
N GLY A 371 14.48 -2.38 12.35
CA GLY A 371 14.72 -1.14 13.08
C GLY A 371 14.21 -1.16 14.50
N GLN A 372 14.11 -2.32 15.15
CA GLN A 372 13.59 -2.42 16.51
C GLN A 372 14.45 -1.57 17.47
N GLY A 373 13.80 -0.71 18.26
CA GLY A 373 14.48 0.28 19.11
C GLY A 373 15.08 1.46 18.33
N GLY A 374 14.94 1.52 17.01
CA GLY A 374 15.30 2.63 16.15
C GLY A 374 14.26 3.74 16.12
N PHE A 375 14.52 4.80 15.36
CA PHE A 375 13.61 5.93 15.16
C PHE A 375 13.32 6.19 13.70
N LEU A 376 12.15 6.81 13.46
CA LEU A 376 11.72 7.25 12.12
C LEU A 376 12.10 8.71 11.92
N HIS A 377 12.60 9.05 10.73
CA HIS A 377 12.90 10.43 10.34
C HIS A 377 12.41 10.71 8.93
N PHE A 378 11.57 11.73 8.79
CA PHE A 378 10.90 12.10 7.56
C PHE A 378 11.67 13.27 6.95
N GLY A 379 12.60 12.97 6.05
CA GLY A 379 13.52 13.94 5.47
C GLY A 379 13.13 14.41 4.07
N GLN A 380 13.97 15.29 3.54
CA GLN A 380 14.00 15.62 2.12
C GLN A 380 14.82 14.54 1.38
N GLY A 381 14.24 13.98 0.33
CA GLY A 381 14.87 13.05 -0.61
C GLY A 381 15.52 13.78 -1.79
N LYS A 382 15.65 13.07 -2.91
CA LYS A 382 16.24 13.62 -4.15
C LYS A 382 15.43 14.85 -4.63
N TRP A 383 16.13 15.87 -5.12
CA TRP A 383 15.54 17.08 -5.70
C TRP A 383 16.00 17.21 -7.16
N TYR A 384 15.08 17.14 -8.10
CA TYR A 384 15.40 17.21 -9.52
C TYR A 384 15.12 18.59 -10.11
N PRO A 385 15.89 19.04 -11.13
CA PRO A 385 15.64 20.30 -11.82
C PRO A 385 14.20 20.38 -12.35
N GLY A 386 13.52 21.49 -12.05
CA GLY A 386 12.13 21.73 -12.45
C GLY A 386 11.08 21.33 -11.40
N GLU A 387 11.46 20.56 -10.37
CA GLU A 387 10.59 20.33 -9.21
C GLU A 387 10.72 21.51 -8.23
N GLN A 388 9.59 21.98 -7.69
CA GLN A 388 9.58 23.11 -6.75
C GLN A 388 10.02 22.73 -5.32
N LEU A 389 9.78 21.47 -4.93
CA LEU A 389 10.16 20.93 -3.63
C LEU A 389 10.97 19.65 -3.83
N PRO A 390 11.92 19.36 -2.93
CA PRO A 390 12.50 18.04 -2.86
C PRO A 390 11.41 17.01 -2.55
N ARG A 391 11.58 15.80 -3.07
CA ARG A 391 10.73 14.66 -2.74
C ARG A 391 10.87 14.32 -1.25
N TRP A 392 9.94 13.55 -0.68
CA TRP A 392 10.09 13.06 0.69
C TRP A 392 10.99 11.83 0.76
N ALA A 393 11.59 11.57 1.92
CA ALA A 393 12.31 10.33 2.22
C ALA A 393 11.93 9.85 3.62
N LEU A 394 11.45 8.61 3.74
CA LEU A 394 11.09 8.00 5.02
C LEU A 394 12.27 7.13 5.47
N SER A 395 13.01 7.61 6.46
CA SER A 395 14.22 6.94 6.96
C SER A 395 13.95 6.19 8.25
N ILE A 396 14.56 5.02 8.39
CA ILE A 396 14.61 4.22 9.61
C ILE A 396 16.07 4.17 10.06
N TYR A 397 16.34 4.59 11.30
CA TYR A 397 17.68 4.59 11.89
C TYR A 397 17.72 3.72 13.14
N TRP A 398 18.72 2.84 13.26
CA TRP A 398 18.92 2.01 14.44
C TRP A 398 20.41 1.79 14.73
N ARG A 399 20.76 1.52 15.98
CA ARG A 399 22.16 1.31 16.36
C ARG A 399 22.63 -0.09 15.99
N ALA A 400 23.85 -0.16 15.46
CA ALA A 400 24.51 -1.43 15.14
C ALA A 400 24.82 -2.29 16.39
N ASP A 401 24.84 -1.67 17.58
CA ASP A 401 25.07 -2.36 18.86
C ASP A 401 23.78 -2.90 19.52
N GLY A 402 22.62 -2.74 18.87
CA GLY A 402 21.32 -3.24 19.35
C GLY A 402 20.72 -2.44 20.52
N GLN A 403 21.38 -1.38 21.01
CA GLN A 403 20.78 -0.51 22.01
C GLN A 403 19.70 0.38 21.38
N PRO A 404 18.60 0.67 22.08
CA PRO A 404 17.54 1.52 21.53
C PRO A 404 17.99 2.98 21.41
N CYS A 405 17.71 3.59 20.26
CA CYS A 405 17.66 5.04 20.05
C CYS A 405 16.34 5.64 20.56
N TRP A 406 15.25 4.88 20.44
CA TRP A 406 13.90 5.26 20.79
C TRP A 406 13.19 4.06 21.41
N ARG A 407 12.48 4.27 22.52
CA ARG A 407 11.91 3.19 23.34
C ARG A 407 10.46 2.90 23.01
N ASN A 408 9.63 3.93 22.85
CA ASN A 408 8.20 3.75 22.64
C ASN A 408 7.75 4.18 21.23
N PRO A 409 7.64 3.25 20.27
CA PRO A 409 7.27 3.57 18.90
C PRO A 409 5.85 4.16 18.75
N ASP A 410 4.99 4.04 19.78
CA ASP A 410 3.62 4.59 19.75
C ASP A 410 3.58 6.13 19.68
N TRP A 411 4.70 6.78 20.00
CA TRP A 411 4.88 8.23 19.91
C TRP A 411 5.15 8.73 18.49
N PHE A 412 5.47 7.84 17.54
CA PHE A 412 5.48 8.23 16.13
C PHE A 412 4.05 8.42 15.64
N ALA A 413 3.78 9.55 15.00
CA ALA A 413 2.50 9.79 14.37
C ALA A 413 2.35 8.92 13.11
N ASP A 414 1.16 8.36 12.94
CA ASP A 414 0.76 7.66 11.73
C ASP A 414 -0.09 8.64 10.90
N GLU A 415 0.37 9.05 9.72
CA GLU A 415 -0.30 10.10 8.93
C GLU A 415 -1.61 9.57 8.30
N ARG A 416 -1.89 8.27 8.43
CA ARG A 416 -3.18 7.65 8.09
C ARG A 416 -4.24 7.90 9.17
N ALA A 417 -3.82 8.21 10.40
CA ALA A 417 -4.73 8.55 11.48
C ALA A 417 -5.01 10.05 11.46
N THR A 418 -6.28 10.43 11.59
CA THR A 418 -6.65 11.84 11.64
C THR A 418 -6.28 12.44 13.00
N HIS A 419 -5.21 13.23 12.99
CA HIS A 419 -4.83 14.11 14.09
C HIS A 419 -5.34 15.54 13.86
N ALA A 420 -5.53 16.30 14.93
CA ALA A 420 -6.01 17.68 14.91
C ALA A 420 -5.16 18.59 15.81
N TYR A 421 -3.84 18.40 15.80
CA TYR A 421 -2.93 19.23 16.59
C TYR A 421 -2.88 20.67 16.07
N THR A 422 -2.63 21.61 16.97
CA THR A 422 -2.66 23.05 16.71
C THR A 422 -1.30 23.70 16.99
N SER A 423 -1.13 24.96 16.60
CA SER A 423 0.05 25.76 16.98
C SER A 423 0.22 25.84 18.51
N ASP A 424 -0.86 25.91 19.29
CA ASP A 424 -0.78 25.91 20.76
C ASP A 424 -0.28 24.57 21.32
N ASP A 425 -0.59 23.45 20.66
CA ASP A 425 -0.02 22.14 21.01
C ASP A 425 1.48 22.10 20.74
N ALA A 426 1.93 22.67 19.61
CA ALA A 426 3.36 22.82 19.30
C ALA A 426 4.10 23.65 20.36
N LYS A 427 3.47 24.74 20.86
CA LYS A 427 3.99 25.54 21.98
C LYS A 427 4.11 24.72 23.26
N THR A 428 3.08 23.93 23.57
CA THR A 428 3.03 23.08 24.75
C THR A 428 4.10 22.00 24.71
N PHE A 429 4.30 21.37 23.54
CA PHE A 429 5.40 20.44 23.30
C PHE A 429 6.77 21.10 23.47
N MET A 430 6.97 22.29 22.88
CA MET A 430 8.22 23.04 23.01
C MET A 430 8.55 23.36 24.47
N ALA A 431 7.57 23.76 25.28
CA ALA A 431 7.76 24.02 26.71
C ALA A 431 8.09 22.74 27.53
N ALA A 432 7.58 21.58 27.12
CA ALA A 432 7.99 20.30 27.71
C ALA A 432 9.45 19.99 27.34
N LEU A 433 9.82 20.18 26.07
CA LEU A 433 11.16 19.92 25.58
C LEU A 433 12.22 20.83 26.22
N THR A 434 11.97 22.13 26.39
CA THR A 434 12.93 23.04 27.05
C THR A 434 13.22 22.64 28.49
N ARG A 435 12.20 22.18 29.24
CA ARG A 435 12.39 21.62 30.59
C ARG A 435 13.27 20.38 30.59
N ARG A 436 13.09 19.48 29.62
CA ARG A 436 13.91 18.26 29.47
C ARG A 436 15.32 18.52 28.97
N LEU A 437 15.50 19.60 28.21
CA LEU A 437 16.79 20.12 27.79
C LEU A 437 17.40 21.08 28.84
N GLY A 438 16.80 21.28 30.01
CA GLY A 438 17.36 22.16 31.05
C GLY A 438 17.70 23.57 30.59
N VAL A 439 17.02 24.08 29.56
CA VAL A 439 17.21 25.42 28.98
C VAL A 439 16.00 26.29 29.25
N THR A 440 16.19 27.61 29.27
CA THR A 440 15.07 28.55 29.42
C THR A 440 14.16 28.53 28.19
N ASP A 441 12.85 28.68 28.41
CA ASP A 441 11.84 28.85 27.37
C ASP A 441 11.71 30.31 26.88
N SER A 442 12.38 31.26 27.54
CA SER A 442 12.33 32.70 27.21
C SER A 442 12.89 33.04 25.82
N HIS A 443 13.71 32.16 25.24
CA HIS A 443 14.26 32.31 23.90
C HIS A 443 13.48 31.56 22.82
N VAL A 444 12.37 30.91 23.15
CA VAL A 444 11.46 30.31 22.16
C VAL A 444 10.75 31.42 21.40
N GLN A 445 10.82 31.40 20.07
CA GLN A 445 10.23 32.43 19.21
C GLN A 445 9.16 31.85 18.28
N PRO A 446 7.96 32.44 18.24
CA PRO A 446 6.95 32.07 17.24
C PRO A 446 7.38 32.54 15.85
N GLY A 447 7.29 31.66 14.86
CA GLY A 447 7.53 31.96 13.46
C GLY A 447 6.23 32.30 12.73
N TYR A 448 6.28 33.30 11.85
CA TYR A 448 5.14 33.78 11.07
C TYR A 448 5.45 33.75 9.58
N GLU A 449 4.42 33.56 8.75
CA GLU A 449 4.53 33.82 7.31
C GLU A 449 4.88 35.29 7.05
N ASP A 450 5.72 35.57 6.04
CA ASP A 450 6.12 36.94 5.69
C ASP A 450 4.93 37.75 5.16
N THR A 451 4.33 38.52 6.06
CA THR A 451 3.18 39.38 5.79
C THR A 451 3.43 40.33 4.61
N PHE A 452 4.63 40.92 4.51
CA PHE A 452 4.93 41.90 3.47
C PHE A 452 5.07 41.25 2.10
N TYR A 453 5.67 40.05 2.05
CA TYR A 453 5.76 39.27 0.83
C TYR A 453 4.38 38.91 0.29
N TYR A 454 3.48 38.37 1.12
CA TYR A 454 2.16 37.93 0.65
C TYR A 454 1.26 39.10 0.28
N LEU A 455 1.30 40.23 1.01
CA LEU A 455 0.61 41.46 0.61
C LEU A 455 1.12 42.02 -0.73
N TRP A 456 2.44 41.99 -0.94
CA TRP A 456 3.02 42.35 -2.24
C TRP A 456 2.56 41.39 -3.34
N ARG A 457 2.47 40.09 -3.05
CA ARG A 457 2.07 39.06 -4.01
C ARG A 457 0.60 39.19 -4.41
N GLU A 458 -0.30 39.36 -3.45
CA GLU A 458 -1.73 39.65 -3.70
C GLU A 458 -1.92 40.88 -4.57
N ARG A 459 -1.21 41.98 -4.28
CA ARG A 459 -1.27 43.20 -5.09
C ARG A 459 -0.88 42.97 -6.57
N ARG A 460 -0.07 41.94 -6.85
CA ARG A 460 0.36 41.59 -8.21
C ARG A 460 -0.59 40.63 -8.94
N LEU A 461 -1.61 40.12 -8.27
CA LEU A 461 -2.62 39.29 -8.93
C LEU A 461 -3.37 40.12 -9.98
N PRO A 462 -3.81 39.49 -11.09
CA PRO A 462 -4.70 40.13 -12.05
C PRO A 462 -5.94 40.74 -11.37
N VAL A 463 -6.40 41.88 -11.87
CA VAL A 463 -7.53 42.64 -11.26
C VAL A 463 -8.86 41.87 -11.21
N ASN A 464 -8.97 40.76 -11.96
CA ASN A 464 -10.18 39.96 -12.11
C ASN A 464 -10.06 38.56 -11.46
N VAL A 465 -9.07 38.36 -10.59
CA VAL A 465 -8.94 37.14 -9.78
C VAL A 465 -8.92 37.51 -8.31
N ASP A 466 -9.08 36.51 -7.45
CA ASP A 466 -9.13 36.66 -5.99
C ASP A 466 -8.07 35.74 -5.35
N PRO A 467 -7.48 36.06 -4.18
CA PRO A 467 -6.48 35.19 -3.55
C PRO A 467 -6.94 33.75 -3.27
N PHE A 468 -8.25 33.52 -3.09
CA PHE A 468 -8.86 32.19 -2.92
C PHE A 468 -9.08 31.44 -4.26
N ASP A 469 -9.09 32.14 -5.40
CA ASP A 469 -9.04 31.59 -6.77
C ASP A 469 -8.15 32.46 -7.69
N SER A 470 -6.83 32.36 -7.51
CA SER A 470 -5.87 33.28 -8.16
C SER A 470 -5.55 32.94 -9.62
N ARG A 471 -6.05 31.81 -10.14
CA ARG A 471 -5.83 31.30 -11.51
C ARG A 471 -4.36 31.35 -12.01
N LEU A 472 -3.39 31.28 -11.11
CA LEU A 472 -1.96 31.22 -11.44
C LEU A 472 -1.61 29.93 -12.16
N ASP A 473 -0.76 29.97 -13.19
CA ASP A 473 -0.31 28.75 -13.90
C ASP A 473 0.35 27.74 -12.95
N ASP A 474 1.01 28.24 -11.91
CA ASP A 474 1.57 27.46 -10.82
C ASP A 474 0.48 27.02 -9.83
N GLU A 475 0.12 25.74 -9.88
CA GLU A 475 -0.89 25.13 -9.01
C GLU A 475 -0.49 25.13 -7.53
N MET A 476 0.80 24.96 -7.23
CA MET A 476 1.29 24.88 -5.86
C MET A 476 1.30 26.26 -5.21
N GLU A 477 1.70 27.28 -5.95
CA GLU A 477 1.60 28.67 -5.52
C GLU A 477 0.14 29.09 -5.27
N ARG A 478 -0.79 28.68 -6.16
CA ARG A 478 -2.23 28.92 -6.00
C ARG A 478 -2.75 28.31 -4.70
N ALA A 479 -2.40 27.05 -4.43
CA ALA A 479 -2.79 26.36 -3.20
C ALA A 479 -2.21 27.03 -1.95
N ARG A 480 -0.94 27.47 -2.00
CA ARG A 480 -0.28 28.19 -0.91
C ARG A 480 -0.96 29.51 -0.58
N LEU A 481 -1.25 30.34 -1.59
CA LEU A 481 -1.94 31.63 -1.36
C LEU A 481 -3.27 31.41 -0.68
N ARG A 482 -4.12 30.53 -1.22
CA ARG A 482 -5.40 30.18 -0.61
C ARG A 482 -5.25 29.81 0.87
N ARG A 483 -4.31 28.91 1.17
CA ARG A 483 -4.06 28.41 2.54
C ARG A 483 -3.67 29.53 3.50
N ILE A 484 -2.77 30.42 3.08
CA ILE A 484 -2.25 31.50 3.93
C ILE A 484 -3.33 32.53 4.24
N TYR A 485 -4.17 32.87 3.25
CA TYR A 485 -5.29 33.78 3.45
C TYR A 485 -6.45 33.14 4.26
N GLU A 486 -6.67 31.82 4.15
CA GLU A 486 -7.61 31.08 5.01
C GLU A 486 -7.11 31.00 6.47
N GLN A 487 -5.81 30.82 6.68
CA GLN A 487 -5.19 30.71 8.01
C GLN A 487 -5.06 32.07 8.72
N GLY A 488 -4.79 33.14 7.97
CA GLY A 488 -4.47 34.48 8.50
C GLY A 488 -2.97 34.71 8.70
N LEU A 489 -2.52 35.94 8.42
CA LEU A 489 -1.10 36.34 8.44
C LEU A 489 -0.52 36.57 9.85
N ASP A 490 -1.37 36.68 10.86
CA ASP A 490 -0.98 36.82 12.28
C ASP A 490 -0.90 35.48 13.02
N HIS A 491 -1.25 34.37 12.37
CA HIS A 491 -1.16 33.02 12.92
C HIS A 491 0.29 32.54 12.99
N ALA A 492 0.71 32.02 14.15
CA ALA A 492 2.03 31.42 14.32
C ALA A 492 2.08 30.06 13.63
N VAL A 493 3.00 29.91 12.67
CA VAL A 493 3.24 28.64 11.95
C VAL A 493 3.77 27.57 12.89
N GLY A 494 4.66 27.97 13.79
CA GLY A 494 5.30 27.09 14.77
C GLY A 494 6.26 27.87 15.65
N TYR A 495 7.09 27.14 16.39
CA TYR A 495 7.99 27.71 17.39
C TYR A 495 9.43 27.26 17.13
N ALA A 496 10.36 28.21 17.12
CA ALA A 496 11.79 27.96 17.01
C ALA A 496 12.48 28.13 18.37
N LEU A 497 13.35 27.18 18.71
CA LEU A 497 14.26 27.24 19.85
C LEU A 497 15.70 27.31 19.31
N PRO A 498 16.40 28.47 19.43
CA PRO A 498 17.82 28.54 19.15
C PRO A 498 18.56 27.56 20.06
N LEU A 499 19.18 26.55 19.48
CA LEU A 499 19.73 25.43 20.24
C LEU A 499 21.12 25.06 19.73
N SER A 500 22.06 24.97 20.66
CA SER A 500 23.41 24.47 20.43
C SER A 500 23.86 23.61 21.60
N ARG A 501 24.93 22.85 21.41
CA ARG A 501 25.48 21.93 22.40
C ARG A 501 26.95 22.27 22.62
N SER A 502 27.31 22.69 23.84
CA SER A 502 28.69 23.04 24.18
C SER A 502 29.55 21.81 24.49
N GLU A 503 30.80 21.81 24.05
CA GLU A 503 31.81 20.79 24.37
C GLU A 503 32.43 21.00 25.77
N GLU A 504 32.40 22.23 26.30
CA GLU A 504 32.97 22.55 27.60
C GLU A 504 32.15 21.91 28.72
N ALA A 505 32.82 21.14 29.59
CA ALA A 505 32.16 20.51 30.73
C ALA A 505 31.72 21.58 31.74
N PRO A 506 30.42 21.65 32.10
CA PRO A 506 29.97 22.60 33.09
C PRO A 506 30.64 22.31 34.44
N PRO A 507 31.02 23.33 35.23
CA PRO A 507 31.82 23.15 36.46
C PRO A 507 31.20 22.22 37.51
N LEU A 508 29.89 21.99 37.45
CA LEU A 508 29.11 21.22 38.42
C LEU A 508 27.99 20.43 37.70
N GLY A 509 28.32 19.38 36.96
CA GLY A 509 27.34 18.36 36.48
C GLY A 509 26.08 18.86 35.75
N GLY A 510 26.10 20.10 35.23
CA GLY A 510 24.96 20.76 34.62
C GLY A 510 24.69 20.32 33.19
N ASN A 511 23.58 20.78 32.62
CA ASN A 511 23.29 20.55 31.22
C ASN A 511 24.28 21.31 30.32
N ARG A 512 24.65 20.67 29.21
CA ARG A 512 25.53 21.25 28.20
C ARG A 512 24.78 21.81 26.99
N TRP A 513 23.45 21.62 26.93
CA TRP A 513 22.57 22.31 25.99
C TRP A 513 22.52 23.80 26.32
N GLN A 514 22.62 24.64 25.29
CA GLN A 514 22.63 26.09 25.41
C GLN A 514 21.63 26.70 24.42
N THR A 515 20.95 27.74 24.89
CA THR A 515 20.05 28.57 24.10
C THR A 515 20.39 30.04 24.31
N GLY A 516 20.02 30.90 23.37
CA GLY A 516 20.30 32.32 23.42
C GLY A 516 19.29 33.14 22.65
N PRO A 517 19.24 34.46 22.88
CA PRO A 517 18.28 35.34 22.23
C PRO A 517 18.62 35.53 20.75
N TRP A 518 17.61 35.50 19.89
CA TRP A 518 17.72 35.99 18.52
C TRP A 518 17.23 37.43 18.40
N TYR A 519 17.95 38.22 17.61
CA TYR A 519 17.66 39.63 17.39
C TYR A 519 17.29 39.88 15.93
N PHE A 520 16.05 40.27 15.68
CA PHE A 520 15.56 40.61 14.34
C PHE A 520 15.22 42.09 14.24
N ARG A 521 15.39 42.66 13.04
CA ARG A 521 15.06 44.07 12.78
C ARG A 521 13.56 44.37 12.95
N GLY A 522 12.70 43.42 12.58
CA GLY A 522 11.24 43.57 12.60
C GLY A 522 10.56 43.14 13.90
N GLU A 523 11.32 42.88 14.97
CA GLU A 523 10.86 42.36 16.28
C GLU A 523 10.12 41.00 16.24
N ARG A 524 9.80 40.46 15.05
CA ARG A 524 9.22 39.14 14.81
C ARG A 524 10.11 38.28 13.91
N LEU A 525 10.00 36.96 14.06
CA LEU A 525 10.59 35.95 13.19
C LEU A 525 9.68 35.70 11.98
N TYR A 526 10.00 36.31 10.84
CA TYR A 526 9.32 36.05 9.56
C TYR A 526 10.05 34.96 8.78
N LEU A 527 9.33 33.91 8.40
CA LEU A 527 9.88 32.79 7.64
C LEU A 527 10.05 33.17 6.16
N PHE A 528 11.04 32.57 5.50
CA PHE A 528 11.11 32.61 4.05
C PHE A 528 9.83 32.01 3.44
N PRO A 529 9.21 32.68 2.45
CA PRO A 529 8.01 32.16 1.79
C PRO A 529 8.25 30.80 1.14
N GLY A 530 7.37 29.83 1.35
CA GLY A 530 7.52 28.48 0.79
C GLY A 530 6.71 27.42 1.51
N ASP A 531 6.74 26.20 0.97
CA ASP A 531 6.04 25.03 1.53
C ASP A 531 6.98 24.05 2.26
N SER A 532 8.28 24.35 2.33
CA SER A 532 9.22 23.53 3.11
C SER A 532 8.94 23.63 4.62
N PRO A 533 9.39 22.64 5.42
CA PRO A 533 9.37 22.72 6.88
C PRO A 533 9.85 24.05 7.44
N MET A 534 9.24 24.53 8.53
CA MET A 534 9.61 25.81 9.16
C MET A 534 11.12 25.96 9.42
N GLY A 535 11.79 24.88 9.85
CA GLY A 535 13.24 24.91 10.12
C GLY A 535 14.11 25.21 8.90
N TRP A 536 13.68 24.83 7.70
CA TRP A 536 14.36 25.18 6.44
C TRP A 536 14.06 26.60 5.96
N ARG A 537 13.04 27.24 6.53
CA ARG A 537 12.58 28.59 6.18
C ARG A 537 13.04 29.66 7.16
N LEU A 538 13.95 29.33 8.10
CA LEU A 538 14.46 30.28 9.07
C LEU A 538 15.39 31.32 8.43
N PRO A 539 15.19 32.64 8.66
CA PRO A 539 16.02 33.72 8.13
C PRO A 539 17.32 33.91 8.96
N LEU A 540 18.16 32.87 9.02
CA LEU A 540 19.38 32.87 9.84
C LEU A 540 20.42 33.92 9.38
N ASP A 541 20.33 34.37 8.13
CA ASP A 541 21.12 35.46 7.56
C ASP A 541 20.70 36.86 8.07
N SER A 542 19.47 36.99 8.57
CA SER A 542 18.92 38.22 9.15
C SER A 542 19.32 38.44 10.61
N LEU A 543 19.95 37.44 11.24
CA LEU A 543 20.56 37.57 12.56
C LEU A 543 21.76 38.54 12.53
N PRO A 544 22.16 39.15 13.68
CA PRO A 544 23.30 40.05 13.75
C PRO A 544 24.55 39.51 13.05
N TRP A 545 25.18 40.37 12.25
CA TRP A 545 26.31 40.01 11.39
C TRP A 545 27.44 39.33 12.19
N VAL A 546 28.04 38.30 11.59
CA VAL A 546 29.21 37.60 12.12
C VAL A 546 30.31 37.64 11.06
N SER A 547 31.56 37.83 11.49
CA SER A 547 32.71 37.81 10.59
C SER A 547 32.90 36.41 10.01
N LYS A 548 33.53 36.30 8.83
CA LYS A 548 33.79 34.98 8.20
C LYS A 548 34.62 34.05 9.09
N GLY A 549 35.54 34.60 9.90
CA GLY A 549 36.39 33.80 10.80
C GLY A 549 35.66 33.34 12.07
N ASP A 550 34.62 34.06 12.49
CA ASP A 550 33.83 33.73 13.68
C ASP A 550 32.56 32.93 13.35
N PHE A 551 32.29 32.66 12.07
CA PHE A 551 31.10 31.91 11.67
C PHE A 551 31.21 30.47 12.17
N PRO A 552 30.23 29.96 12.94
CA PRO A 552 30.29 28.62 13.51
C PRO A 552 29.97 27.57 12.43
N HIS A 553 30.96 27.23 11.62
CA HIS A 553 30.84 26.16 10.62
C HIS A 553 30.75 24.79 11.31
N LEU A 554 29.78 23.98 10.88
CA LEU A 554 29.73 22.58 11.26
C LEU A 554 30.83 21.83 10.50
N ILE A 555 31.78 21.24 11.23
CA ILE A 555 32.88 20.48 10.65
C ILE A 555 32.50 19.01 10.70
N GLU A 556 32.47 18.33 9.55
CA GLU A 556 32.24 16.88 9.54
C GLU A 556 33.38 16.16 10.26
N GLN A 557 33.01 15.17 11.08
CA GLN A 557 34.00 14.31 11.70
C GLN A 557 34.72 13.46 10.66
N ASP A 558 36.02 13.27 10.88
CA ASP A 558 36.83 12.34 10.09
C ASP A 558 36.20 10.92 10.14
N PRO A 559 35.89 10.32 8.96
CA PRO A 559 35.39 8.95 8.88
C PRO A 559 36.33 7.89 9.46
N PHE A 560 37.64 8.16 9.49
CA PHE A 560 38.67 7.24 9.97
C PHE A 560 39.09 7.49 11.42
N ALA A 561 38.57 8.55 12.07
CA ALA A 561 38.88 8.82 13.46
C ALA A 561 38.42 7.66 14.36
N PRO A 562 39.23 7.23 15.35
CA PRO A 562 38.84 6.19 16.28
C PRO A 562 37.61 6.63 17.09
N ARG A 563 36.54 5.82 17.04
CA ARG A 563 35.30 6.08 17.78
C ARG A 563 35.14 5.06 18.91
N GLY A 564 34.83 5.54 20.10
CA GLY A 564 34.44 4.69 21.23
C GLY A 564 33.03 4.13 21.07
N MET A 565 32.59 3.35 22.05
CA MET A 565 31.19 2.95 22.13
C MET A 565 30.29 4.17 22.37
N LEU A 566 29.10 4.14 21.76
CA LEU A 566 28.06 5.13 22.05
C LEU A 566 27.60 5.01 23.50
N PRO A 567 27.18 6.11 24.16
CA PRO A 567 26.57 6.05 25.48
C PRO A 567 25.43 5.03 25.54
N ALA A 568 25.31 4.31 26.65
CA ALA A 568 24.22 3.36 26.86
C ALA A 568 22.86 4.08 26.84
N ALA A 569 21.82 3.46 26.29
CA ALA A 569 20.50 4.08 26.16
C ALA A 569 19.93 4.52 27.52
N ALA A 570 20.14 3.70 28.57
CA ALA A 570 19.74 4.04 29.94
C ALA A 570 20.46 5.29 30.48
N ALA A 571 21.72 5.52 30.10
CA ALA A 571 22.50 6.68 30.52
C ALA A 571 21.99 7.96 29.83
N LEU A 572 21.74 7.91 28.52
CA LEU A 572 21.11 9.01 27.78
C LEU A 572 19.75 9.37 28.39
N ARG A 573 18.97 8.36 28.78
CA ARG A 573 17.65 8.57 29.40
C ARG A 573 17.74 9.19 30.79
N ALA A 574 18.63 8.70 31.65
CA ALA A 574 18.79 9.23 33.00
C ALA A 574 19.11 10.74 33.01
N GLN A 575 19.88 11.22 32.03
CA GLN A 575 20.19 12.64 31.87
C GLN A 575 18.94 13.51 31.65
N THR A 576 17.95 13.00 30.91
CA THR A 576 16.69 13.71 30.61
C THR A 576 15.65 13.64 31.75
N MET A 577 15.69 12.58 32.56
CA MET A 577 14.73 12.38 33.65
C MET A 577 15.10 13.14 34.94
N GLY A 578 16.39 13.33 35.23
CA GLY A 578 16.87 13.97 36.46
C GLY A 578 16.64 15.48 36.57
N MET A 579 16.07 16.13 35.56
CA MET A 579 15.96 17.60 35.47
C MET A 579 14.66 18.19 36.05
N THR A 580 13.86 17.44 36.81
CA THR A 580 12.53 17.85 37.29
C THR A 580 12.50 18.61 38.63
N THR A 581 13.64 18.95 39.26
CA THR A 581 13.61 19.60 40.59
C THR A 581 13.72 21.13 40.53
N THR A 582 12.59 21.83 40.44
CA THR A 582 12.47 23.21 40.97
C THR A 582 11.94 23.16 42.41
N PRO A 583 12.62 23.76 43.42
CA PRO A 583 12.07 23.85 44.78
C PRO A 583 10.91 24.86 44.79
N LYS A 584 9.70 24.37 45.09
CA LYS A 584 8.58 25.25 45.47
C LYS A 584 8.93 25.94 46.79
N ALA A 585 8.94 27.27 46.78
CA ALA A 585 9.01 28.09 47.97
C ALA A 585 7.89 27.71 48.96
N ALA A 586 8.27 27.15 50.10
CA ALA A 586 7.36 26.93 51.22
C ALA A 586 7.17 28.26 51.97
N SER A 587 6.09 28.97 51.67
CA SER A 587 5.56 30.02 52.54
C SER A 587 4.57 29.39 53.53
N SER A 588 5.01 29.14 54.75
CA SER A 588 4.08 29.00 55.88
C SER A 588 4.70 29.61 57.13
N LEU A 589 4.20 30.81 57.41
CA LEU A 589 4.24 31.55 58.67
C LEU A 589 4.22 30.63 59.89
N HIS A 590 5.14 30.84 60.84
CA HIS A 590 4.86 30.74 62.27
C HIS A 590 5.66 31.80 63.02
N ALA A 591 4.91 32.66 63.72
CA ALA A 591 5.40 33.77 64.51
C ALA A 591 5.91 33.30 65.88
N GLY A 592 6.95 33.98 66.37
CA GLY A 592 7.42 33.91 67.76
C GLY A 592 8.24 35.17 68.07
N PRO A 593 7.90 35.97 69.10
CA PRO A 593 8.51 37.29 69.30
C PRO A 593 9.59 37.31 70.40
N ALA A 594 10.34 38.42 70.39
CA ALA A 594 11.19 38.96 71.47
C ALA A 594 12.59 38.31 71.60
N THR A 595 13.69 39.00 71.93
CA THR A 595 13.93 40.21 72.74
C THR A 595 15.25 40.91 72.34
N ALA A 596 15.38 42.17 72.77
CA ALA A 596 16.50 43.09 72.59
C ALA A 596 17.79 42.71 73.36
N GLY A 597 18.95 43.21 72.88
CA GLY A 597 20.23 43.10 73.60
C GLY A 597 21.43 43.78 72.93
N ALA A 598 21.55 45.09 73.17
CA ALA A 598 22.71 46.00 73.18
C ALA A 598 24.17 45.60 72.79
N ALA A 599 24.80 46.54 72.07
CA ALA A 599 26.10 47.21 72.32
C ALA A 599 27.45 46.67 71.83
N SER A 600 28.09 47.49 70.96
CA SER A 600 29.52 47.92 70.92
C SER A 600 30.58 46.86 70.57
N ALA A 601 31.73 47.10 69.92
CA ALA A 601 32.42 48.29 69.41
C ALA A 601 33.47 47.82 68.37
N ALA A 602 33.78 48.72 67.43
CA ALA A 602 35.09 48.99 66.80
C ALA A 602 36.03 47.88 66.27
N ALA A 603 36.31 48.05 64.97
CA ALA A 603 37.63 48.06 64.31
C ALA A 603 38.35 46.74 64.00
N GLY A 604 38.75 46.60 62.73
CA GLY A 604 39.79 45.68 62.31
C GLY A 604 39.59 45.09 60.93
N THR A 605 40.17 45.75 59.93
CA THR A 605 40.34 45.39 58.52
C THR A 605 40.73 43.95 58.20
N ALA A 606 40.36 43.56 56.97
CA ALA A 606 40.89 42.48 56.12
C ALA A 606 40.25 41.09 56.29
N GLY A 607 39.37 40.75 55.34
CA GLY A 607 38.89 39.39 55.11
C GLY A 607 38.24 39.31 53.73
N GLY A 608 38.88 38.58 52.82
CA GLY A 608 38.37 38.31 51.49
C GLY A 608 36.99 37.64 51.54
N THR A 609 36.14 37.97 50.58
CA THR A 609 34.86 37.34 50.39
C THR A 609 34.84 36.59 49.06
N ALA A 610 34.60 35.30 49.21
CA ALA A 610 34.29 34.33 48.18
C ALA A 610 33.27 34.87 47.18
N ALA A 611 33.61 34.77 45.89
CA ALA A 611 32.67 35.00 44.80
C ALA A 611 31.66 33.83 44.75
N ALA A 612 30.38 34.19 44.80
CA ALA A 612 29.28 33.29 44.52
C ALA A 612 29.30 32.87 43.03
N PRO A 613 29.01 31.61 42.67
CA PRO A 613 28.95 31.18 41.29
C PRO A 613 27.56 31.47 40.70
N GLY A 614 27.53 32.05 39.49
CA GLY A 614 26.32 32.12 38.65
C GLY A 614 25.82 33.54 38.37
N SER A 615 26.67 34.41 37.81
CA SER A 615 26.22 35.57 37.07
C SER A 615 25.99 35.16 35.60
N ASP A 616 24.74 35.01 35.20
CA ASP A 616 24.36 35.11 33.79
C ASP A 616 24.81 36.50 33.29
N VAL A 617 25.89 36.53 32.50
CA VAL A 617 26.25 37.74 31.77
C VAL A 617 25.19 37.88 30.68
N ALA A 618 24.23 38.76 30.91
CA ALA A 618 23.35 39.28 29.88
C ALA A 618 24.22 39.97 28.81
N ALA A 619 24.68 39.21 27.82
CA ALA A 619 25.26 39.76 26.62
C ALA A 619 24.12 40.45 25.86
N GLY A 620 24.13 41.79 25.85
CA GLY A 620 23.20 42.58 25.04
C GLY A 620 23.37 42.27 23.54
N ALA A 621 22.42 42.76 22.72
CA ALA A 621 22.54 42.65 21.27
C ALA A 621 23.91 43.19 20.81
N PRO A 622 24.60 42.51 19.86
CA PRO A 622 25.90 42.96 19.36
C PRO A 622 25.85 44.43 18.93
N ALA A 623 26.89 45.19 19.25
CA ALA A 623 26.98 46.57 18.80
C ALA A 623 27.04 46.64 17.27
N ARG A 624 26.78 47.83 16.72
CA ARG A 624 26.83 48.04 15.27
C ARG A 624 28.22 47.67 14.74
N PHE A 625 28.26 46.75 13.77
CA PHE A 625 29.49 46.18 13.18
C PHE A 625 30.36 45.31 14.11
N GLU A 626 29.85 44.95 15.29
CA GLU A 626 30.47 43.93 16.14
C GLU A 626 30.11 42.53 15.61
N SER A 627 31.10 41.65 15.56
CA SER A 627 30.91 40.26 15.12
C SER A 627 30.14 39.46 16.17
N ALA A 628 28.97 38.92 15.80
CA ALA A 628 28.09 38.15 16.68
C ALA A 628 28.55 36.69 16.86
N ARG A 629 29.79 36.48 17.30
CA ARG A 629 30.41 35.14 17.43
C ARG A 629 29.69 34.17 18.39
N ASN A 630 29.01 34.70 19.41
CA ASN A 630 28.38 33.91 20.47
C ASN A 630 26.89 33.59 20.17
N LEU A 631 26.40 33.96 18.99
CA LEU A 631 24.99 33.77 18.65
C LEU A 631 24.78 32.40 18.03
N THR A 632 23.87 31.62 18.61
CA THR A 632 23.44 30.34 18.04
C THR A 632 22.78 30.53 16.68
N ARG A 633 23.28 29.85 15.65
CA ARG A 633 22.79 29.95 14.25
C ARG A 633 22.11 28.67 13.76
N THR A 634 21.52 27.93 14.69
CA THR A 634 20.77 26.69 14.48
C THR A 634 19.55 26.72 15.39
N ALA A 635 18.49 26.02 15.01
CA ALA A 635 17.32 25.90 15.88
C ALA A 635 16.62 24.57 15.68
N LEU A 636 16.02 24.10 16.78
CA LEU A 636 14.98 23.08 16.75
C LEU A 636 13.65 23.80 16.54
N CYS A 637 12.80 23.28 15.65
CA CYS A 637 11.47 23.85 15.44
C CYS A 637 10.38 22.81 15.74
N VAL A 638 9.23 23.29 16.21
CA VAL A 638 8.03 22.47 16.36
C VAL A 638 6.88 23.17 15.67
N GLU A 639 6.23 22.50 14.73
CA GLU A 639 5.08 23.02 13.99
C GLU A 639 3.98 21.97 13.85
N ALA A 640 2.71 22.42 13.85
CA ALA A 640 1.58 21.57 13.51
C ALA A 640 1.27 21.74 12.01
N ARG A 641 1.32 20.65 11.24
CA ARG A 641 1.25 20.71 9.78
C ARG A 641 0.44 19.55 9.20
N ASP A 642 -0.25 19.82 8.10
CA ASP A 642 -0.92 18.79 7.32
C ASP A 642 0.09 17.96 6.51
N PRO A 643 0.16 16.63 6.73
CA PRO A 643 1.13 15.77 6.05
C PRO A 643 0.98 15.73 4.53
N ARG A 644 -0.24 15.98 4.02
CA ARG A 644 -0.55 15.89 2.58
C ARG A 644 0.13 16.98 1.76
N ARG A 645 0.53 18.09 2.41
CA ARG A 645 1.29 19.18 1.76
C ARG A 645 2.56 18.67 1.08
N ALA A 646 3.18 17.62 1.62
CA ALA A 646 4.39 17.01 1.05
C ALA A 646 4.14 16.21 -0.25
N ASN A 647 2.88 15.92 -0.60
CA ASN A 647 2.47 15.22 -1.83
C ASN A 647 1.86 16.14 -2.89
N GLY A 648 1.85 17.46 -2.63
CA GLY A 648 1.35 18.47 -3.54
C GLY A 648 -0.17 18.63 -3.59
N PRO A 649 -0.66 19.59 -4.40
CA PRO A 649 -2.05 20.07 -4.35
C PRO A 649 -3.12 19.00 -4.67
N LYS A 650 -2.78 17.99 -5.48
CA LYS A 650 -3.70 16.87 -5.80
C LYS A 650 -4.06 16.09 -4.52
N ALA A 651 -3.08 15.82 -3.65
CA ALA A 651 -3.29 15.09 -2.40
C ALA A 651 -4.14 15.89 -1.39
N GLU A 652 -3.92 17.20 -1.29
CA GLU A 652 -4.70 18.08 -0.42
C GLU A 652 -6.19 18.13 -0.81
N ARG A 653 -6.51 18.02 -2.11
CA ARG A 653 -7.90 18.04 -2.60
C ARG A 653 -8.66 16.72 -2.44
N GLN A 654 -7.97 15.59 -2.46
CA GLN A 654 -8.61 14.27 -2.45
C GLN A 654 -8.72 13.66 -1.05
N GLY A 655 -7.85 14.04 -0.11
CA GLY A 655 -7.87 13.49 1.25
C GLY A 655 -8.71 14.29 2.25
N GLU A 656 -8.81 13.77 3.47
CA GLU A 656 -9.35 14.48 4.63
C GLU A 656 -8.26 15.32 5.32
N ALA A 657 -8.62 16.49 5.83
CA ALA A 657 -7.69 17.37 6.53
C ALA A 657 -7.24 16.76 7.86
N SER A 658 -5.93 16.78 8.10
CA SER A 658 -5.31 16.37 9.35
C SER A 658 -4.16 17.31 9.70
N SER A 659 -3.80 17.38 10.97
CA SER A 659 -2.69 18.17 11.47
C SER A 659 -1.87 17.36 12.47
N VAL A 660 -0.60 17.16 12.14
CA VAL A 660 0.38 16.36 12.89
C VAL A 660 1.49 17.28 13.43
N LEU A 661 2.05 16.98 14.60
CA LEU A 661 3.18 17.73 15.14
C LEU A 661 4.49 17.25 14.51
N TYR A 662 5.22 18.16 13.88
CA TYR A 662 6.54 17.93 13.33
C TYR A 662 7.59 18.55 14.26
N VAL A 663 8.64 17.77 14.57
CA VAL A 663 9.81 18.23 15.32
C VAL A 663 10.99 18.25 14.36
N PHE A 664 11.39 19.46 13.99
CA PHE A 664 12.52 19.72 13.10
C PHE A 664 13.83 19.67 13.89
N MET A 665 14.65 18.67 13.61
CA MET A 665 15.95 18.45 14.24
C MET A 665 17.01 19.40 13.65
N PRO A 666 17.77 20.14 14.49
CA PRO A 666 18.87 20.98 14.03
C PRO A 666 20.08 20.13 13.58
N PRO A 667 21.00 20.70 12.79
CA PRO A 667 22.24 20.00 12.47
C PRO A 667 23.10 19.87 13.74
N LEU A 668 23.65 18.68 13.95
CA LEU A 668 24.53 18.36 15.08
C LEU A 668 25.79 17.66 14.58
N GLU A 669 26.92 18.00 15.19
CA GLU A 669 28.25 17.55 14.75
C GLU A 669 28.53 16.06 15.07
N LYS A 670 27.93 15.56 16.17
CA LYS A 670 28.20 14.20 16.69
C LYS A 670 26.90 13.41 16.84
N LEU A 671 26.98 12.11 16.57
CA LEU A 671 25.83 11.21 16.75
C LEU A 671 25.38 11.16 18.22
N GLU A 672 26.33 11.20 19.16
CA GLU A 672 26.04 11.20 20.60
C GLU A 672 25.11 12.38 20.98
N HIS A 673 25.37 13.57 20.43
CA HIS A 673 24.54 14.75 20.68
C HIS A 673 23.14 14.60 20.06
N TYR A 674 23.06 13.98 18.88
CA TYR A 674 21.78 13.71 18.24
C TYR A 674 20.94 12.73 19.07
N LEU A 675 21.55 11.67 19.60
CA LEU A 675 20.87 10.71 20.47
C LEU A 675 20.45 11.32 21.82
N GLU A 676 21.26 12.22 22.39
CA GLU A 676 20.88 13.00 23.58
C GLU A 676 19.63 13.85 23.32
N LEU A 677 19.59 14.58 22.19
CA LEU A 677 18.44 15.39 21.81
C LEU A 677 17.20 14.53 21.54
N LEU A 678 17.39 13.42 20.83
CA LEU A 678 16.33 12.46 20.52
C LEU A 678 15.68 11.91 21.81
N ALA A 679 16.49 11.56 22.81
CA ALA A 679 15.99 11.11 24.12
C ALA A 679 15.18 12.20 24.85
N ALA A 680 15.58 13.47 24.72
CA ALA A 680 14.83 14.59 25.29
C ALA A 680 13.49 14.81 24.58
N VAL A 681 13.47 14.67 23.24
CA VAL A 681 12.25 14.73 22.42
C VAL A 681 11.29 13.60 22.78
N GLU A 682 11.76 12.36 22.89
CA GLU A 682 10.92 11.24 23.33
C GLU A 682 10.34 11.47 24.74
N THR A 683 11.14 12.02 25.66
CA THR A 683 10.67 12.34 27.01
C THR A 683 9.61 13.44 26.99
N ALA A 684 9.72 14.41 26.08
CA ALA A 684 8.69 15.43 25.90
C ALA A 684 7.38 14.85 25.33
N CYS A 685 7.45 13.83 24.46
CA CYS A 685 6.26 13.06 24.05
C CYS A 685 5.59 12.38 25.25
N GLU A 686 6.38 11.77 26.15
CA GLU A 686 5.82 11.14 27.36
C GLU A 686 5.17 12.15 28.32
N ASP A 687 5.74 13.35 28.44
CA ASP A 687 5.19 14.41 29.30
C ASP A 687 3.87 14.99 28.77
N THR A 688 3.69 15.00 27.46
CA THR A 688 2.56 15.67 26.79
C THR A 688 1.51 14.72 26.25
N GLY A 689 1.87 13.46 25.99
CA GLY A 689 1.05 12.48 25.28
C GLY A 689 0.94 12.74 23.77
N PHE A 690 1.69 13.69 23.23
CA PHE A 690 1.64 14.03 21.82
C PHE A 690 2.46 13.07 20.96
N LYS A 691 1.88 12.69 19.81
CA LYS A 691 2.58 11.94 18.77
C LYS A 691 3.22 12.91 17.78
N ILE A 692 4.43 12.57 17.33
CA ILE A 692 5.23 13.46 16.49
C ILE A 692 5.75 12.78 15.24
N VAL A 693 6.16 13.59 14.28
CA VAL A 693 7.04 13.21 13.17
C VAL A 693 8.37 13.93 13.35
N LEU A 694 9.47 13.18 13.36
CA LEU A 694 10.81 13.78 13.34
C LEU A 694 11.17 14.13 11.90
N GLU A 695 11.65 15.35 11.68
CA GLU A 695 12.12 15.81 10.37
C GLU A 695 13.34 16.74 10.51
N GLY A 696 13.79 17.32 9.40
CA GLY A 696 14.90 18.29 9.40
C GLY A 696 16.23 17.67 9.02
N TYR A 697 17.29 18.01 9.75
CA TYR A 697 18.62 17.51 9.46
C TYR A 697 18.76 16.07 9.99
N PRO A 698 19.22 15.11 9.17
CA PRO A 698 19.46 13.75 9.63
C PRO A 698 20.61 13.71 10.64
N PRO A 699 20.74 12.61 11.42
CA PRO A 699 21.94 12.40 12.23
C PRO A 699 23.20 12.45 11.35
N PRO A 700 24.34 12.96 11.88
CA PRO A 700 25.60 12.96 11.15
C PRO A 700 26.01 11.52 10.80
N ARG A 701 26.66 11.34 9.65
CA ARG A 701 27.06 10.02 9.17
C ARG A 701 27.97 9.31 10.19
N ASP A 702 27.57 8.12 10.63
CA ASP A 702 28.29 7.34 11.62
C ASP A 702 28.10 5.83 11.36
N PRO A 703 29.17 5.02 11.30
CA PRO A 703 29.06 3.58 11.04
C PRO A 703 28.36 2.79 12.15
N ARG A 704 28.22 3.37 13.36
CA ARG A 704 27.51 2.77 14.49
C ARG A 704 25.98 2.91 14.36
N LEU A 705 25.49 3.66 13.38
CA LEU A 705 24.07 3.85 13.07
C LEU A 705 23.76 3.30 11.68
N LYS A 706 22.86 2.32 11.62
CA LYS A 706 22.34 1.74 10.38
C LYS A 706 21.17 2.60 9.85
N LEU A 707 20.94 2.52 8.54
CA LEU A 707 19.94 3.31 7.83
C LEU A 707 19.27 2.45 6.76
N LEU A 708 17.94 2.55 6.69
CA LEU A 708 17.10 2.10 5.58
C LEU A 708 16.21 3.27 5.14
N GLN A 709 15.96 3.44 3.84
CA GLN A 709 15.09 4.53 3.35
C GLN A 709 14.03 4.02 2.38
N VAL A 710 12.83 4.59 2.50
CA VAL A 710 11.75 4.43 1.53
C VAL A 710 11.50 5.78 0.86
N THR A 711 11.65 5.84 -0.46
CA THR A 711 11.62 7.08 -1.24
C THR A 711 10.68 6.97 -2.44
N PRO A 712 10.08 8.07 -2.91
CA PRO A 712 9.26 8.07 -4.10
C PRO A 712 10.13 8.35 -5.33
N ASP A 713 9.92 7.57 -6.39
CA ASP A 713 10.46 7.82 -7.71
C ASP A 713 9.35 7.84 -8.77
N PRO A 714 9.60 8.33 -9.99
CA PRO A 714 8.58 8.44 -11.02
C PRO A 714 7.95 7.08 -11.28
N GLY A 715 6.65 6.97 -11.02
CA GLY A 715 5.91 5.74 -11.20
C GLY A 715 6.16 4.63 -10.17
N VAL A 716 7.02 4.79 -9.16
CA VAL A 716 7.33 3.73 -8.17
C VAL A 716 7.59 4.27 -6.76
N ILE A 717 7.58 3.39 -5.77
CA ILE A 717 8.26 3.54 -4.48
C ILE A 717 9.55 2.75 -4.54
N GLU A 718 10.67 3.35 -4.16
CA GLU A 718 11.99 2.71 -4.05
C GLU A 718 12.32 2.45 -2.58
N VAL A 719 12.85 1.27 -2.28
CA VAL A 719 13.35 0.91 -0.95
C VAL A 719 14.86 0.73 -1.03
N ASN A 720 15.59 1.64 -0.39
CA ASN A 720 17.03 1.58 -0.22
C ASN A 720 17.33 0.72 1.01
N ILE A 721 17.53 -0.58 0.78
CA ILE A 721 17.76 -1.55 1.87
C ILE A 721 19.15 -1.37 2.48
N HIS A 722 19.28 -1.68 3.77
CA HIS A 722 20.59 -1.65 4.43
C HIS A 722 21.48 -2.79 3.91
N PRO A 723 22.82 -2.62 3.85
CA PRO A 723 23.70 -3.64 3.29
C PRO A 723 23.75 -4.91 4.16
N ALA A 724 23.58 -6.07 3.52
CA ALA A 724 23.76 -7.41 4.08
C ALA A 724 25.24 -7.84 4.02
N GLN A 725 25.68 -8.64 5.00
CA GLN A 725 27.07 -9.09 5.13
C GLN A 725 27.32 -10.49 4.57
N ASN A 726 26.27 -11.26 4.33
CA ASN A 726 26.34 -12.62 3.83
C ASN A 726 25.06 -12.97 3.05
N TRP A 727 25.11 -14.07 2.32
CA TRP A 727 24.02 -14.57 1.49
C TRP A 727 22.74 -14.83 2.28
N GLY A 728 22.84 -15.44 3.46
CA GLY A 728 21.69 -15.74 4.30
C GLY A 728 20.93 -14.48 4.72
N GLU A 729 21.66 -13.43 5.12
CA GLU A 729 21.09 -12.12 5.44
C GLU A 729 20.45 -11.46 4.21
N LEU A 730 21.07 -11.55 3.04
CA LEU A 730 20.51 -11.01 1.80
C LEU A 730 19.18 -11.67 1.43
N VAL A 731 19.10 -13.01 1.53
CA VAL A 731 17.87 -13.78 1.27
C VAL A 731 16.78 -13.38 2.25
N ALA A 732 17.06 -13.41 3.55
CA ALA A 732 16.09 -13.05 4.59
C ALA A 732 15.57 -11.61 4.44
N ASN A 733 16.48 -10.67 4.15
CA ASN A 733 16.13 -9.27 3.93
C ASN A 733 15.25 -9.10 2.69
N THR A 734 15.54 -9.82 1.61
CA THR A 734 14.77 -9.75 0.37
C THR A 734 13.39 -10.39 0.53
N GLU A 735 13.32 -11.61 1.07
CA GLU A 735 12.05 -12.32 1.29
C GLU A 735 11.10 -11.52 2.17
N PHE A 736 11.60 -10.98 3.29
CA PHE A 736 10.77 -10.16 4.18
C PHE A 736 10.30 -8.88 3.48
N LEU A 737 11.17 -8.18 2.75
CA LEU A 737 10.79 -6.93 2.09
C LEU A 737 9.68 -7.16 1.04
N TYR A 738 9.79 -8.21 0.22
CA TYR A 738 8.77 -8.52 -0.77
C TYR A 738 7.44 -8.93 -0.13
N GLU A 739 7.48 -9.72 0.96
CA GLU A 739 6.26 -10.04 1.70
C GLU A 739 5.65 -8.81 2.40
N ALA A 740 6.47 -7.94 3.00
CA ALA A 740 6.02 -6.69 3.62
C ALA A 740 5.39 -5.74 2.59
N ALA A 741 5.95 -5.67 1.38
CA ALA A 741 5.38 -4.94 0.25
C ALA A 741 4.03 -5.55 -0.16
N ARG A 742 3.96 -6.87 -0.34
CA ARG A 742 2.71 -7.59 -0.67
C ARG A 742 1.64 -7.30 0.37
N LEU A 743 1.93 -7.47 1.66
CA LEU A 743 1.02 -7.17 2.78
C LEU A 743 0.65 -5.67 2.91
N THR A 744 1.30 -4.80 2.15
CA THR A 744 1.02 -3.36 2.02
C THR A 744 0.32 -3.03 0.69
N ARG A 745 -0.11 -4.05 -0.07
CA ARG A 745 -0.75 -3.89 -1.39
C ARG A 745 0.19 -3.25 -2.42
N LEU A 746 1.49 -3.51 -2.28
CA LEU A 746 2.54 -3.12 -3.20
C LEU A 746 3.07 -4.37 -3.93
N SER A 747 3.47 -4.22 -5.18
CA SER A 747 4.00 -5.29 -6.03
C SER A 747 5.16 -4.78 -6.87
N SER A 748 6.12 -5.66 -7.17
CA SER A 748 7.23 -5.41 -8.11
C SER A 748 6.84 -5.64 -9.58
N GLU A 749 5.56 -5.88 -9.84
CA GLU A 749 4.99 -6.11 -11.16
C GLU A 749 4.22 -4.88 -11.66
N LYS A 750 4.22 -4.69 -12.98
CA LYS A 750 3.48 -3.63 -13.65
C LYS A 750 2.83 -4.14 -14.93
N PHE A 751 1.59 -3.76 -15.15
CA PHE A 751 0.87 -4.02 -16.39
C PHE A 751 0.85 -2.75 -17.23
N MET A 752 1.28 -2.86 -18.48
CA MET A 752 1.19 -1.78 -19.46
C MET A 752 -0.27 -1.63 -19.90
N MET A 753 -0.62 -0.48 -20.50
CA MET A 753 -2.00 -0.20 -20.96
C MET A 753 -2.54 -1.23 -21.98
N ASP A 754 -1.65 -1.96 -22.67
CA ASP A 754 -2.01 -3.04 -23.59
C ASP A 754 -2.06 -4.43 -22.92
N GLY A 755 -2.09 -4.47 -21.58
CA GLY A 755 -2.13 -5.70 -20.79
C GLY A 755 -0.80 -6.43 -20.69
N ARG A 756 0.28 -5.95 -21.32
CA ARG A 756 1.59 -6.60 -21.21
C ARG A 756 2.15 -6.49 -19.79
N HIS A 757 2.58 -7.63 -19.26
CA HIS A 757 3.25 -7.72 -17.97
C HIS A 757 4.73 -7.32 -18.07
N SER A 758 5.21 -6.54 -17.10
CA SER A 758 6.61 -6.10 -16.97
C SER A 758 6.97 -5.93 -15.50
N GLY A 759 8.25 -5.99 -15.14
CA GLY A 759 8.70 -5.58 -13.80
C GLY A 759 8.66 -4.06 -13.64
N THR A 760 8.58 -3.58 -12.41
CA THR A 760 8.68 -2.14 -12.06
C THR A 760 10.02 -1.50 -12.46
N GLY A 761 11.04 -2.32 -12.74
CA GLY A 761 12.30 -1.92 -13.33
C GLY A 761 13.45 -1.82 -12.32
N GLY A 762 13.21 -1.21 -11.15
CA GLY A 762 14.19 -1.13 -10.06
C GLY A 762 14.13 -2.35 -9.14
N GLY A 763 15.29 -2.90 -8.75
CA GLY A 763 15.41 -4.10 -7.91
C GLY A 763 16.01 -5.34 -8.59
N ASN A 764 16.18 -5.32 -9.91
CA ASN A 764 16.79 -6.43 -10.66
C ASN A 764 18.33 -6.39 -10.68
N HIS A 765 18.94 -5.49 -9.91
CA HIS A 765 20.39 -5.33 -9.85
C HIS A 765 20.89 -5.66 -8.44
N PHE A 766 22.02 -6.35 -8.37
CA PHE A 766 22.74 -6.54 -7.11
C PHE A 766 23.77 -5.41 -6.96
N VAL A 767 23.73 -4.75 -5.81
CA VAL A 767 24.77 -3.78 -5.43
C VAL A 767 25.79 -4.50 -4.56
N LEU A 768 27.06 -4.45 -4.96
CA LEU A 768 28.18 -4.98 -4.18
C LEU A 768 29.07 -3.82 -3.72
N GLY A 769 29.31 -3.75 -2.42
CA GLY A 769 30.20 -2.77 -1.80
C GLY A 769 31.36 -3.45 -1.08
N GLY A 770 32.56 -2.85 -1.13
CA GLY A 770 33.66 -3.27 -0.25
C GLY A 770 33.34 -2.90 1.21
N ALA A 771 33.57 -3.84 2.12
CA ALA A 771 33.23 -3.70 3.55
C ALA A 771 34.46 -3.45 4.45
#